data_AF-A0A8H5NIQ6-F1
#
_entry.id   AF-A0A8H5NIQ6-F1
#
_cell.length_a   1.000
_cell.length_b   1.000
_cell.length_c   1.000
_cell.angle_alpha   90.00
_cell.angle_beta   90.00
_cell.angle_gamma   90.00
#
_symmetry.space_group_name_H-M   'P 1'
#
loop_
_entity.id
_entity.type
_entity.pdbx_description
1 polymer ?
#
loop_
_entity_poly.entity_id
_entity_poly.type
_entity_poly.pdbx_seq_one_letter_code
_entity_poly.pdbx_strand_id
1 'polypeptide(L)'
;MEGSVRNKKKRRASSRPNARTGCTACKCEEYGAFCEYQLPRPQDAVSKVKGRTKDLVPIQPRHPLQLIPSPSDSLFCDEAEARYFRIFHEKLAFDLSGYFEAPFWTRLIPQQCHHNPGIKHAILALSALYKSALSSRDHTVNLKDEHYSFALVQQRQAIISLRNDLSSGQPQMRLALVASLLFSCFESFHGDWETATQQVYNGFNILKRLSEDGRQQATDSLADIDLDVGLTLRRLELQILSFLAMTPMMEHSNDLDFEEVVLDLPDQCTTFNEAFTAVIKLAVSILRHAKISAQCEDDSGCHRDFLARQNQHLQGLMEQWAKAYEPMFLEACQNTVGREYLGVLQVRICAWKCEILIATSMSGTEVVYDDFTAQFQRMTHFARYVLQKDQELRDSDGPRLQYGMGLIMALFFTATRCRNFFGRREAIAILREWPCTNGIWHSLQAAKVAEWIVSIEEEHCSGLESQPQVSTMTRAMLPLILTTTNSILPKTSCEMEGARVISGFKRVAWPELRRLPLITSAGKLPAGVEQVRQDIEREAVSITKKHGLQFEDEEEQSSPQMEMRGVSEKPSTGLPTILIFAPWPTEKQRDWEAAAQEMAIFLADLSRVCSFSGTDIHVEIMAPELVQRTYYTNIDDPVFQKQLKATSHASLQKYGTNYLLENNPPTVYISVSHDSDETQWHEVVTEVKKTLDAAGWSDVQVHIEHNEGMVGYFDNFTSPTREQMNRGYRLKKRIEDEYYSTVHIGDDFGAARYIKRTDGERLSPTNGTIGCFVQLKTCDPDPTWRTFILTSYQAVRPAFDGFTVAPNGTDSSVAPPIANSDLWTLDSAGYTPNSSAKPTAFESPSRSKHHFNIHDIDDHVAVLTKHIQYLEKKDWPTKEKQLQEFRGRIAALRDERKQKTDFFGANKQALGRLYAASRFRRRLVGRRMDWALIEFDRPWHGRLPEREEWKSHLSRVSEMPYMTFGMKLEEQTRSIEALSGLAWSSRTFSVYKIGTSSGPTAGSLLCTNNLVTIKDDQYMNPSPTEEMAFEPKRYTYASERGFCASGDSGSVVFDELGGIVGLMIGGHRNNNSYNHGYGYVTPIEYVFKDIKDLLKGHVLDIRIAEL
;
A
#
# COMPACT_ATOMS: atom_id res chain seq x y z
N MET A 1 54.43 -71.27 52.82
CA MET A 1 53.14 -71.99 52.90
C MET A 1 52.39 -71.69 51.61
N GLU A 2 52.05 -72.74 50.85
CA GLU A 2 50.97 -72.87 49.83
C GLU A 2 50.76 -71.74 48.78
N GLY A 3 50.50 -71.94 47.48
CA GLY A 3 50.17 -73.10 46.65
C GLY A 3 49.58 -72.61 45.32
N SER A 4 50.06 -73.19 44.20
CA SER A 4 49.60 -73.13 42.79
C SER A 4 48.06 -73.39 42.62
N VAL A 5 47.30 -73.02 41.56
CA VAL A 5 47.33 -73.49 40.16
C VAL A 5 46.34 -72.69 39.24
N ARG A 6 46.85 -72.24 38.07
CA ARG A 6 46.35 -72.16 36.65
C ARG A 6 44.85 -72.34 36.30
N ASN A 7 44.32 -71.67 35.25
CA ASN A 7 44.58 -72.00 33.83
C ASN A 7 44.16 -70.95 32.76
N LYS A 8 44.85 -70.97 31.61
CA LYS A 8 44.69 -70.15 30.37
C LYS A 8 44.35 -71.05 29.15
N LYS A 9 43.80 -70.43 28.08
CA LYS A 9 43.86 -70.70 26.58
C LYS A 9 42.45 -70.83 25.95
N LYS A 10 42.11 -70.54 24.68
CA LYS A 10 42.70 -69.94 23.44
C LYS A 10 41.54 -69.75 22.40
N ARG A 11 41.76 -68.93 21.35
CA ARG A 11 40.93 -68.64 20.13
C ARG A 11 40.56 -69.85 19.22
N ARG A 12 39.43 -69.77 18.46
CA ARG A 12 39.30 -70.02 16.99
C ARG A 12 37.92 -69.63 16.40
N ALA A 13 37.85 -69.53 15.06
CA ALA A 13 36.91 -68.78 14.23
C ALA A 13 35.76 -69.60 13.54
N SER A 14 34.77 -68.83 13.06
CA SER A 14 33.81 -68.98 11.93
C SER A 14 32.76 -70.12 11.88
N SER A 15 31.48 -69.72 11.83
CA SER A 15 30.45 -70.28 10.93
C SER A 15 29.34 -69.24 10.67
N ARG A 16 29.08 -68.93 9.38
CA ARG A 16 28.02 -68.01 8.89
C ARG A 16 26.61 -68.51 9.24
N PRO A 17 25.62 -67.60 9.32
CA PRO A 17 24.33 -67.88 8.71
C PRO A 17 23.83 -66.76 7.76
N ASN A 18 23.42 -67.22 6.58
CA ASN A 18 22.42 -66.71 5.64
C ASN A 18 22.39 -65.22 5.26
N ALA A 19 22.79 -64.97 4.01
CA ALA A 19 22.46 -63.77 3.24
C ALA A 19 20.94 -63.56 3.19
N ARG A 20 20.47 -62.42 3.69
CA ARG A 20 19.12 -61.91 3.43
C ARG A 20 19.19 -60.97 2.23
N THR A 21 18.33 -61.23 1.25
CA THR A 21 18.11 -60.51 0.01
C THR A 21 17.67 -59.06 0.29
N GLY A 22 18.48 -58.08 -0.12
CA GLY A 22 18.12 -56.66 -0.06
C GLY A 22 17.17 -56.22 -1.18
N CYS A 23 16.49 -55.08 -0.96
CA CYS A 23 15.67 -54.38 -1.96
C CYS A 23 16.50 -54.11 -3.23
N THR A 24 16.10 -54.69 -4.37
CA THR A 24 16.79 -54.48 -5.66
C THR A 24 16.55 -53.09 -6.25
N ALA A 25 15.46 -52.39 -5.88
CA ALA A 25 15.17 -51.03 -6.37
C ALA A 25 15.95 -49.93 -5.62
N CYS A 26 16.32 -50.17 -4.35
CA CYS A 26 16.81 -49.13 -3.44
C CYS A 26 18.35 -49.13 -3.27
N LYS A 27 19.05 -50.25 -3.52
CA LYS A 27 20.49 -50.44 -3.20
C LYS A 27 20.93 -49.81 -1.85
N CYS A 28 20.08 -49.87 -0.83
CA CYS A 28 20.44 -49.37 0.51
C CYS A 28 21.28 -50.43 1.24
N GLU A 29 22.59 -50.45 1.01
CA GLU A 29 23.52 -51.25 1.83
C GLU A 29 23.74 -50.67 3.24
N GLU A 30 23.42 -49.38 3.45
CA GLU A 30 23.78 -48.65 4.68
C GLU A 30 22.69 -48.67 5.78
N TYR A 31 21.41 -48.94 5.45
CA TYR A 31 20.26 -48.82 6.37
C TYR A 31 19.33 -50.05 6.40
N GLY A 32 19.87 -51.25 6.20
CA GLY A 32 19.14 -52.52 5.98
C GLY A 32 18.02 -52.93 6.96
N ALA A 33 17.67 -52.13 7.98
CA ALA A 33 16.58 -52.36 8.94
C ALA A 33 15.35 -51.42 8.78
N PHE A 34 15.42 -50.31 8.03
CA PHE A 34 14.34 -49.30 7.95
C PHE A 34 13.53 -49.30 6.63
N CYS A 35 13.79 -50.26 5.74
CA CYS A 35 13.07 -50.41 4.47
C CYS A 35 11.89 -51.39 4.64
N GLU A 36 10.68 -50.89 4.89
CA GLU A 36 9.46 -51.70 4.97
C GLU A 36 8.84 -52.07 3.61
N TYR A 37 9.40 -51.57 2.49
CA TYR A 37 8.90 -51.91 1.17
C TYR A 37 9.27 -53.35 0.76
N GLN A 38 8.35 -54.28 1.00
CA GLN A 38 8.34 -55.59 0.35
C GLN A 38 7.51 -55.51 -0.93
N LEU A 39 8.12 -55.77 -2.09
CA LEU A 39 7.38 -56.04 -3.31
C LEU A 39 6.43 -57.24 -3.10
N PRO A 40 5.19 -57.22 -3.63
CA PRO A 40 4.38 -58.42 -3.65
C PRO A 40 5.13 -59.53 -4.40
N ARG A 41 5.27 -60.70 -3.78
CA ARG A 41 5.93 -61.87 -4.39
C ARG A 41 5.23 -62.16 -5.72
N PRO A 42 5.98 -62.36 -6.84
CA PRO A 42 5.37 -62.88 -8.05
C PRO A 42 4.78 -64.25 -7.71
N GLN A 43 3.46 -64.39 -7.86
CA GLN A 43 2.81 -65.70 -7.80
C GLN A 43 3.38 -66.56 -8.92
N ASP A 44 3.77 -67.78 -8.58
CA ASP A 44 4.28 -68.79 -9.49
C ASP A 44 3.27 -69.08 -10.61
N ALA A 45 3.44 -68.41 -11.75
CA ALA A 45 2.87 -68.83 -13.03
C ALA A 45 4.01 -69.29 -13.93
N VAL A 46 4.36 -70.57 -13.79
CA VAL A 46 5.14 -71.30 -14.78
C VAL A 46 4.36 -71.31 -16.10
N SER A 47 4.88 -70.66 -17.14
CA SER A 47 4.85 -71.23 -18.50
C SER A 47 5.84 -70.54 -19.43
N LYS A 48 6.76 -71.36 -19.94
CA LYS A 48 7.77 -71.08 -20.96
C LYS A 48 7.13 -70.49 -22.23
N VAL A 49 7.68 -69.39 -22.74
CA VAL A 49 7.61 -69.10 -24.19
C VAL A 49 9.00 -68.73 -24.71
N LYS A 50 9.43 -69.50 -25.71
CA LYS A 50 10.70 -69.41 -26.43
C LYS A 50 10.84 -68.08 -27.17
N GLY A 51 12.08 -67.65 -27.29
CA GLY A 51 12.47 -66.39 -27.93
C GLY A 51 11.96 -66.22 -29.36
N ARG A 52 11.83 -64.95 -29.73
CA ARG A 52 11.79 -64.47 -31.11
C ARG A 52 12.71 -63.27 -31.21
N THR A 53 13.81 -63.46 -31.93
CA THR A 53 14.66 -62.41 -32.51
C THR A 53 13.77 -61.41 -33.25
N LYS A 54 13.89 -60.12 -32.93
CA LYS A 54 13.33 -59.06 -33.78
C LYS A 54 14.40 -58.64 -34.77
N ASP A 55 14.08 -58.85 -36.05
CA ASP A 55 14.84 -58.45 -37.21
C ASP A 55 15.13 -56.94 -37.21
N LEU A 56 16.37 -56.58 -37.57
CA LEU A 56 16.77 -55.21 -37.87
C LEU A 56 16.13 -54.80 -39.20
N VAL A 57 15.23 -53.80 -39.17
CA VAL A 57 14.70 -53.18 -40.38
C VAL A 57 15.66 -52.05 -40.82
N PRO A 58 16.05 -51.97 -42.11
CA PRO A 58 16.96 -50.92 -42.59
C PRO A 58 16.29 -49.54 -42.57
N ILE A 59 17.03 -48.53 -42.09
CA ILE A 59 16.65 -47.13 -42.15
C ILE A 59 16.58 -46.72 -43.63
N GLN A 60 15.38 -46.41 -44.14
CA GLN A 60 15.25 -45.74 -45.43
C GLN A 60 15.68 -44.27 -45.31
N PRO A 61 16.41 -43.73 -46.30
CA PRO A 61 16.76 -42.31 -46.33
C PRO A 61 15.49 -41.46 -46.48
N ARG A 62 15.24 -40.57 -45.51
CA ARG A 62 14.17 -39.59 -45.61
C ARG A 62 14.38 -38.72 -46.86
N HIS A 63 13.31 -38.54 -47.64
CA HIS A 63 13.27 -37.63 -48.78
C HIS A 63 13.79 -36.23 -48.40
N PRO A 64 14.46 -35.52 -49.33
CA PRO A 64 14.92 -34.16 -49.09
C PRO A 64 13.69 -33.26 -48.94
N LEU A 65 13.36 -32.94 -47.68
CA LEU A 65 12.49 -31.81 -47.39
C LEU A 65 13.19 -30.59 -47.98
N GLN A 66 12.49 -29.91 -48.90
CA GLN A 66 12.90 -28.64 -49.47
C GLN A 66 13.38 -27.74 -48.33
N LEU A 67 14.59 -27.17 -48.49
CA LEU A 67 15.14 -26.13 -47.65
C LEU A 67 14.15 -24.96 -47.57
N ILE A 68 13.27 -24.99 -46.58
CA ILE A 68 12.67 -23.78 -46.04
C ILE A 68 13.79 -23.16 -45.19
N PRO A 69 14.20 -21.90 -45.43
CA PRO A 69 15.25 -21.27 -44.64
C PRO A 69 14.90 -21.34 -43.15
N SER A 70 15.87 -21.69 -42.30
CA SER A 70 15.69 -21.64 -40.84
C SER A 70 15.20 -20.25 -40.41
N PRO A 71 14.08 -20.12 -39.66
CA PRO A 71 13.56 -18.82 -39.20
C PRO A 71 14.40 -18.14 -38.11
N SER A 72 15.64 -18.58 -37.90
CA SER A 72 16.52 -18.14 -36.80
C SER A 72 17.23 -16.83 -37.08
N ASP A 73 17.38 -16.44 -38.35
CA ASP A 73 18.23 -15.30 -38.74
C ASP A 73 17.47 -13.97 -38.93
N SER A 74 16.14 -13.95 -38.82
CA SER A 74 15.33 -12.75 -39.15
C SER A 74 14.54 -12.13 -37.99
N LEU A 75 14.76 -12.53 -36.73
CA LEU A 75 13.98 -12.03 -35.57
C LEU A 75 14.65 -11.02 -34.65
N PHE A 76 15.97 -10.97 -34.69
CA PHE A 76 16.76 -10.22 -33.73
C PHE A 76 17.65 -9.28 -34.53
N CYS A 77 17.33 -7.98 -34.47
CA CYS A 77 18.19 -6.93 -35.03
C CYS A 77 19.43 -6.68 -34.16
N ASP A 78 19.52 -7.29 -32.98
CA ASP A 78 20.54 -7.06 -31.95
C ASP A 78 21.15 -8.39 -31.46
N GLU A 79 22.48 -8.46 -31.45
CA GLU A 79 23.28 -9.58 -30.98
C GLU A 79 23.04 -9.89 -29.49
N ALA A 80 22.71 -8.86 -28.69
CA ALA A 80 22.38 -9.04 -27.27
C ALA A 80 21.05 -9.78 -27.08
N GLU A 81 20.01 -9.46 -27.85
CA GLU A 81 18.72 -10.16 -27.79
C GLU A 81 18.87 -11.63 -28.20
N ALA A 82 19.61 -11.90 -29.28
CA ALA A 82 19.86 -13.26 -29.76
C ALA A 82 20.56 -14.13 -28.69
N ARG A 83 21.50 -13.53 -27.92
CA ARG A 83 22.20 -14.21 -26.82
C ARG A 83 21.24 -14.63 -25.71
N TYR A 84 20.37 -13.74 -25.23
CA TYR A 84 19.45 -14.07 -24.14
C TYR A 84 18.33 -15.01 -24.60
N PHE A 85 17.88 -14.91 -25.85
CA PHE A 85 16.93 -15.89 -26.41
C PHE A 85 17.56 -17.28 -26.54
N ARG A 86 18.85 -17.38 -26.86
CA ARG A 86 19.57 -18.66 -26.85
C ARG A 86 19.64 -19.26 -25.44
N ILE A 87 19.88 -18.43 -24.41
CA ILE A 87 19.85 -18.87 -23.01
C ILE A 87 18.46 -19.40 -22.63
N PHE A 88 17.39 -18.74 -23.08
CA PHE A 88 16.04 -19.25 -22.93
C PHE A 88 15.90 -20.66 -23.49
N HIS A 89 16.19 -20.81 -24.78
CA HIS A 89 15.97 -22.04 -25.53
C HIS A 89 16.85 -23.21 -25.05
N GLU A 90 18.11 -22.96 -24.71
CA GLU A 90 19.07 -24.00 -24.34
C GLU A 90 19.00 -24.41 -22.87
N LYS A 91 18.55 -23.52 -21.97
CA LYS A 91 18.67 -23.73 -20.52
C LYS A 91 17.38 -23.43 -19.76
N LEU A 92 16.94 -22.18 -19.78
CA LEU A 92 15.85 -21.72 -18.91
C LEU A 92 14.52 -22.41 -19.23
N ALA A 93 14.20 -22.69 -20.50
CA ALA A 93 12.98 -23.40 -20.88
C ALA A 93 12.90 -24.82 -20.28
N PHE A 94 14.04 -25.53 -20.20
CA PHE A 94 14.11 -26.84 -19.56
C PHE A 94 13.97 -26.73 -18.04
N ASP A 95 14.60 -25.72 -17.42
CA ASP A 95 14.53 -25.49 -15.98
C ASP A 95 13.11 -25.12 -15.53
N LEU A 96 12.37 -24.33 -16.33
CA LEU A 96 10.97 -23.98 -16.11
C LEU A 96 10.00 -25.15 -16.33
N SER A 97 10.35 -26.11 -17.19
CA SER A 97 9.54 -27.30 -17.47
C SER A 97 9.64 -28.35 -16.36
N GLY A 98 10.79 -28.43 -15.68
CA GLY A 98 11.07 -29.45 -14.67
C GLY A 98 11.41 -30.82 -15.29
N TYR A 99 10.99 -31.91 -14.65
CA TYR A 99 11.34 -33.28 -15.07
C TYR A 99 10.49 -33.87 -16.20
N PHE A 100 9.46 -33.14 -16.67
CA PHE A 100 8.60 -33.55 -17.76
C PHE A 100 8.54 -32.46 -18.84
N GLU A 101 8.55 -32.88 -20.10
CA GLU A 101 8.49 -31.97 -21.25
C GLU A 101 7.07 -31.41 -21.39
N ALA A 102 6.83 -30.21 -20.86
CA ALA A 102 5.70 -29.41 -21.27
C ALA A 102 6.05 -28.74 -22.61
N PRO A 103 5.29 -28.98 -23.70
CA PRO A 103 5.51 -28.25 -24.96
C PRO A 103 5.32 -26.73 -24.80
N PHE A 104 4.75 -26.29 -23.69
CA PHE A 104 4.61 -24.89 -23.32
C PHE A 104 5.90 -24.09 -23.38
N TRP A 105 6.92 -24.41 -22.58
CA TRP A 105 8.16 -23.63 -22.51
C TRP A 105 9.10 -23.87 -23.69
N THR A 106 9.15 -25.11 -24.20
CA THR A 106 10.11 -25.52 -25.23
C THR A 106 9.63 -25.27 -26.65
N ARG A 107 8.33 -25.13 -26.87
CA ARG A 107 7.74 -24.94 -28.21
C ARG A 107 6.78 -23.76 -28.30
N LEU A 108 5.81 -23.65 -27.41
CA LEU A 108 4.74 -22.64 -27.51
C LEU A 108 5.25 -21.23 -27.20
N ILE A 109 6.00 -21.04 -26.12
CA ILE A 109 6.58 -19.74 -25.76
C ILE A 109 7.55 -19.21 -26.84
N PRO A 110 8.48 -20.02 -27.40
CA PRO A 110 9.26 -19.61 -28.55
C PRO A 110 8.38 -19.15 -29.72
N GLN A 111 7.35 -19.93 -30.08
CA GLN A 111 6.39 -19.56 -31.14
C GLN A 111 5.70 -18.22 -30.84
N GLN A 112 5.32 -17.96 -29.59
CA GLN A 112 4.71 -16.69 -29.19
C GLN A 112 5.69 -15.51 -29.24
N CYS A 113 6.98 -15.72 -28.94
CA CYS A 113 8.00 -14.68 -29.10
C CYS A 113 8.13 -14.20 -30.56
N HIS A 114 7.79 -15.05 -31.54
CA HIS A 114 7.77 -14.65 -32.96
C HIS A 114 6.59 -13.76 -33.33
N HIS A 115 5.46 -13.90 -32.65
CA HIS A 115 4.21 -13.24 -33.01
C HIS A 115 3.84 -12.08 -32.08
N ASN A 116 4.40 -12.05 -30.86
CA ASN A 116 4.10 -11.02 -29.88
C ASN A 116 5.40 -10.40 -29.31
N PRO A 117 5.68 -9.11 -29.62
CA PRO A 117 6.84 -8.40 -29.09
C PRO A 117 6.87 -8.33 -27.57
N GLY A 118 5.70 -8.21 -26.92
CA GLY A 118 5.58 -8.19 -25.48
C GLY A 118 6.08 -9.46 -24.80
N ILE A 119 5.65 -10.62 -25.31
CA ILE A 119 6.14 -11.93 -24.84
C ILE A 119 7.63 -12.09 -25.12
N LYS A 120 8.12 -11.68 -26.31
CA LYS A 120 9.55 -11.70 -26.64
C LYS A 120 10.36 -10.94 -25.58
N HIS A 121 9.98 -9.69 -25.30
CA HIS A 121 10.68 -8.86 -24.32
C HIS A 121 10.63 -9.45 -22.90
N ALA A 122 9.50 -10.03 -22.49
CA ALA A 122 9.38 -10.71 -21.19
C ALA A 122 10.33 -11.91 -21.06
N ILE A 123 10.47 -12.71 -22.13
CA ILE A 123 11.40 -13.85 -22.16
C ILE A 123 12.87 -13.41 -22.15
N LEU A 124 13.21 -12.35 -22.89
CA LEU A 124 14.55 -11.78 -22.86
C LEU A 124 14.89 -11.24 -21.47
N ALA A 125 13.92 -10.59 -20.82
CA ALA A 125 14.06 -10.08 -19.45
C ALA A 125 14.33 -11.23 -18.46
N LEU A 126 13.49 -12.27 -18.49
CA LEU A 126 13.63 -13.44 -17.62
C LEU A 126 14.96 -14.18 -17.87
N SER A 127 15.40 -14.28 -19.11
CA SER A 127 16.66 -14.95 -19.49
C SER A 127 17.90 -14.17 -19.05
N ALA A 128 17.83 -12.84 -19.09
CA ALA A 128 18.88 -11.98 -18.58
C ALA A 128 18.95 -12.04 -17.04
N LEU A 129 17.81 -12.05 -16.37
CA LEU A 129 17.74 -12.23 -14.92
C LEU A 129 18.28 -13.60 -14.48
N TYR A 130 17.90 -14.66 -15.20
CA TYR A 130 18.47 -16.01 -15.05
C TYR A 130 19.99 -16.02 -15.23
N LYS A 131 20.50 -15.31 -16.24
CA LYS A 131 21.94 -15.21 -16.50
C LYS A 131 22.69 -14.44 -15.41
N SER A 132 22.07 -13.39 -14.84
CA SER A 132 22.61 -12.67 -13.68
C SER A 132 22.79 -13.62 -12.50
N ALA A 133 21.75 -14.39 -12.17
CA ALA A 133 21.80 -15.36 -11.09
C ALA A 133 22.88 -16.43 -11.29
N LEU A 134 23.01 -16.98 -12.51
CA LEU A 134 24.07 -17.95 -12.83
C LEU A 134 25.49 -17.38 -12.73
N SER A 135 25.65 -16.06 -12.91
CA SER A 135 26.97 -15.41 -12.91
C SER A 135 27.42 -15.01 -11.50
N SER A 136 26.53 -15.07 -10.51
CA SER A 136 26.82 -14.84 -9.09
C SER A 136 27.35 -16.10 -8.41
N ARG A 137 28.26 -15.92 -7.44
CA ARG A 137 28.77 -17.02 -6.58
C ARG A 137 27.73 -17.55 -5.60
N ASP A 138 26.80 -16.69 -5.20
CA ASP A 138 25.72 -17.02 -4.27
C ASP A 138 24.46 -17.45 -5.00
N HIS A 139 24.49 -17.46 -6.34
CA HIS A 139 23.41 -17.86 -7.24
C HIS A 139 22.12 -17.03 -7.12
N THR A 140 22.27 -15.81 -6.58
CA THR A 140 21.27 -14.76 -6.53
C THR A 140 21.49 -13.74 -7.64
N VAL A 141 20.42 -13.04 -8.02
CA VAL A 141 20.49 -11.93 -8.97
C VAL A 141 21.45 -10.87 -8.44
N ASN A 142 22.44 -10.51 -9.25
CA ASN A 142 23.36 -9.45 -8.91
C ASN A 142 22.84 -8.11 -9.44
N LEU A 143 22.27 -7.30 -8.56
CA LEU A 143 21.68 -6.00 -8.88
C LEU A 143 22.66 -5.01 -9.54
N LYS A 144 23.97 -5.28 -9.48
CA LYS A 144 25.02 -4.43 -10.04
C LYS A 144 25.59 -4.92 -11.37
N ASP A 145 25.09 -6.03 -11.91
CA ASP A 145 25.60 -6.57 -13.18
C ASP A 145 24.82 -6.08 -14.42
N GLU A 146 25.46 -6.25 -15.58
CA GLU A 146 24.90 -5.81 -16.87
C GLU A 146 23.66 -6.62 -17.28
N HIS A 147 23.53 -7.85 -16.79
CA HIS A 147 22.43 -8.75 -17.11
C HIS A 147 21.14 -8.28 -16.41
N TYR A 148 21.23 -7.86 -15.15
CA TYR A 148 20.14 -7.25 -14.40
C TYR A 148 19.66 -5.95 -15.03
N SER A 149 20.59 -5.08 -15.42
CA SER A 149 20.27 -3.82 -16.10
C SER A 149 19.52 -4.07 -17.42
N PHE A 150 19.98 -5.04 -18.21
CA PHE A 150 19.28 -5.46 -19.43
C PHE A 150 17.90 -6.04 -19.14
N ALA A 151 17.78 -6.85 -18.09
CA ALA A 151 16.52 -7.47 -17.67
C ALA A 151 15.43 -6.42 -17.38
N LEU A 152 15.77 -5.35 -16.64
CA LEU A 152 14.82 -4.27 -16.33
C LEU A 152 14.37 -3.49 -17.57
N VAL A 153 15.29 -3.22 -18.51
CA VAL A 153 14.96 -2.54 -19.76
C VAL A 153 13.99 -3.38 -20.59
N GLN A 154 14.27 -4.69 -20.74
CA GLN A 154 13.40 -5.60 -21.48
C GLN A 154 12.05 -5.80 -20.78
N GLN A 155 12.01 -5.88 -19.45
CA GLN A 155 10.77 -5.97 -18.68
C GLN A 155 9.89 -4.73 -18.91
N ARG A 156 10.49 -3.53 -18.91
CA ARG A 156 9.78 -2.29 -19.25
C ARG A 156 9.20 -2.34 -20.67
N GLN A 157 9.97 -2.82 -21.66
CA GLN A 157 9.49 -2.95 -23.04
C GLN A 157 8.36 -3.98 -23.17
N ALA A 158 8.42 -5.07 -22.41
CA ALA A 158 7.36 -6.07 -22.34
C ALA A 158 6.05 -5.44 -21.85
N ILE A 159 6.11 -4.68 -20.74
CA ILE A 159 4.94 -4.00 -20.16
C ILE A 159 4.33 -3.00 -21.15
N ILE A 160 5.16 -2.17 -21.80
CA ILE A 160 4.68 -1.18 -22.79
C ILE A 160 4.00 -1.88 -23.97
N SER A 161 4.65 -2.90 -24.53
CA SER A 161 4.12 -3.64 -25.68
C SER A 161 2.80 -4.34 -25.35
N LEU A 162 2.74 -5.04 -24.22
CA LEU A 162 1.53 -5.74 -23.78
C LEU A 162 0.38 -4.78 -23.45
N ARG A 163 0.66 -3.60 -22.87
CA ARG A 163 -0.39 -2.58 -22.65
C ARG A 163 -0.98 -2.09 -23.96
N ASN A 164 -0.16 -1.86 -24.98
CA ASN A 164 -0.63 -1.44 -26.29
C ASN A 164 -1.48 -2.54 -26.95
N ASP A 165 -1.01 -3.79 -26.92
CA ASP A 165 -1.73 -4.93 -27.49
C ASP A 165 -3.07 -5.17 -26.79
N LEU A 166 -3.10 -5.11 -25.45
CA LEU A 166 -4.32 -5.30 -24.64
C LEU A 166 -5.31 -4.11 -24.74
N SER A 167 -4.85 -2.93 -25.15
CA SER A 167 -5.70 -1.74 -25.34
C SER A 167 -6.34 -1.65 -26.73
N SER A 168 -6.05 -2.61 -27.63
CA SER A 168 -6.48 -2.61 -29.04
C SER A 168 -7.98 -2.88 -29.28
N GLY A 169 -8.78 -3.05 -28.22
CA GLY A 169 -10.23 -3.26 -28.30
C GLY A 169 -10.67 -4.68 -28.64
N GLN A 170 -9.74 -5.63 -28.82
CA GLN A 170 -10.02 -7.06 -28.98
C GLN A 170 -9.71 -7.82 -27.68
N PRO A 171 -10.55 -8.79 -27.24
CA PRO A 171 -10.30 -9.57 -26.04
C PRO A 171 -9.11 -10.54 -26.23
N GLN A 172 -7.92 -10.13 -25.82
CA GLN A 172 -6.70 -10.95 -25.87
C GLN A 172 -6.42 -11.63 -24.52
N MET A 173 -7.42 -12.32 -23.96
CA MET A 173 -7.35 -12.91 -22.62
C MET A 173 -6.23 -13.94 -22.47
N ARG A 174 -5.93 -14.72 -23.52
CA ARG A 174 -4.81 -15.67 -23.53
C ARG A 174 -3.44 -14.98 -23.49
N LEU A 175 -3.29 -13.85 -24.19
CA LEU A 175 -2.08 -13.04 -24.12
C LEU A 175 -1.88 -12.48 -22.70
N ALA A 176 -2.95 -11.96 -22.10
CA ALA A 176 -2.93 -11.49 -20.71
C ALA A 176 -2.58 -12.61 -19.73
N LEU A 177 -3.10 -13.82 -19.95
CA LEU A 177 -2.79 -14.98 -19.13
C LEU A 177 -1.30 -15.36 -19.22
N VAL A 178 -0.76 -15.50 -20.44
CA VAL A 178 0.68 -15.79 -20.62
C VAL A 178 1.55 -14.67 -20.04
N ALA A 179 1.16 -13.39 -20.22
CA ALA A 179 1.86 -12.26 -19.62
C ALA A 179 1.88 -12.32 -18.09
N SER A 180 0.75 -12.64 -17.45
CA SER A 180 0.68 -12.80 -15.99
C SER A 180 1.60 -13.91 -15.48
N LEU A 181 1.72 -15.01 -16.22
CA LEU A 181 2.67 -16.08 -15.91
C LEU A 181 4.13 -15.59 -16.06
N LEU A 182 4.47 -14.95 -17.17
CA LEU A 182 5.85 -14.50 -17.40
C LEU A 182 6.28 -13.41 -16.41
N PHE A 183 5.38 -12.50 -16.06
CA PHE A 183 5.63 -11.50 -15.04
C PHE A 183 5.72 -12.10 -13.65
N SER A 184 4.85 -13.04 -13.28
CA SER A 184 5.02 -13.74 -11.99
C SER A 184 6.35 -14.50 -11.90
N CYS A 185 6.81 -15.14 -12.98
CA CYS A 185 8.16 -15.71 -13.05
C CYS A 185 9.24 -14.64 -12.87
N PHE A 186 9.14 -13.50 -13.57
CA PHE A 186 10.12 -12.42 -13.46
C PHE A 186 10.20 -11.86 -12.04
N GLU A 187 9.06 -11.49 -11.44
CA GLU A 187 9.01 -10.95 -10.08
C GLU A 187 9.48 -11.97 -9.04
N SER A 188 9.16 -13.26 -9.22
CA SER A 188 9.67 -14.33 -8.36
C SER A 188 11.20 -14.45 -8.40
N PHE A 189 11.80 -14.28 -9.58
CA PHE A 189 13.26 -14.31 -9.76
C PHE A 189 13.94 -13.03 -9.24
N HIS A 190 13.23 -11.92 -9.32
CA HIS A 190 13.70 -10.62 -8.81
C HIS A 190 13.65 -10.55 -7.28
N GLY A 191 12.71 -11.28 -6.67
CA GLY A 191 12.52 -11.35 -5.22
C GLY A 191 11.33 -10.55 -4.70
N ASP A 192 10.51 -9.98 -5.60
CA ASP A 192 9.25 -9.29 -5.26
C ASP A 192 8.10 -10.30 -5.23
N TRP A 193 7.97 -10.99 -4.09
CA TRP A 193 6.96 -12.02 -3.90
C TRP A 193 5.53 -11.44 -3.83
N GLU A 194 5.34 -10.18 -3.40
CA GLU A 194 4.03 -9.54 -3.33
C GLU A 194 3.46 -9.32 -4.73
N THR A 195 4.26 -8.71 -5.61
CA THR A 195 3.88 -8.50 -7.02
C THR A 195 3.75 -9.84 -7.74
N ALA A 196 4.66 -10.80 -7.49
CA ALA A 196 4.54 -12.15 -8.05
C ALA A 196 3.22 -12.81 -7.66
N THR A 197 2.80 -12.67 -6.41
CA THR A 197 1.55 -13.24 -5.89
C THR A 197 0.32 -12.58 -6.53
N GLN A 198 0.33 -11.25 -6.66
CA GLN A 198 -0.73 -10.53 -7.38
C GLN A 198 -0.84 -11.01 -8.84
N GLN A 199 0.28 -11.20 -9.53
CA GLN A 199 0.29 -11.70 -10.91
C GLN A 199 -0.26 -13.13 -11.03
N VAL A 200 0.06 -14.01 -10.07
CA VAL A 200 -0.48 -15.38 -10.03
C VAL A 200 -2.01 -15.38 -9.87
N TYR A 201 -2.56 -14.60 -8.92
CA TYR A 201 -4.01 -14.51 -8.71
C TYR A 201 -4.74 -13.82 -9.87
N ASN A 202 -4.12 -12.80 -10.48
CA ASN A 202 -4.64 -12.21 -11.71
C ASN A 202 -4.73 -13.26 -12.83
N GLY A 203 -3.71 -14.10 -12.97
CA GLY A 203 -3.70 -15.24 -13.89
C GLY A 203 -4.85 -16.23 -13.63
N PHE A 204 -5.09 -16.59 -12.36
CA PHE A 204 -6.24 -17.46 -12.01
C PHE A 204 -7.59 -16.82 -12.31
N ASN A 205 -7.75 -15.51 -12.06
CA ASN A 205 -8.97 -14.79 -12.39
C ASN A 205 -9.23 -14.78 -13.91
N ILE A 206 -8.17 -14.64 -14.72
CA ILE A 206 -8.26 -14.74 -16.18
C ILE A 206 -8.64 -16.17 -16.62
N LEU A 207 -8.02 -17.20 -16.03
CA LEU A 207 -8.36 -18.60 -16.28
C LEU A 207 -9.81 -18.94 -15.93
N LYS A 208 -10.32 -18.43 -14.80
CA LYS A 208 -11.70 -18.62 -14.38
C LYS A 208 -12.67 -18.06 -15.42
N ARG A 209 -12.44 -16.82 -15.88
CA ARG A 209 -13.25 -16.20 -16.95
C ARG A 209 -13.17 -16.95 -18.28
N LEU A 210 -11.97 -17.39 -18.68
CA LEU A 210 -11.79 -18.23 -19.88
C LEU A 210 -12.57 -19.55 -19.79
N SER A 211 -12.63 -20.16 -18.61
CA SER A 211 -13.38 -21.41 -18.38
C SER A 211 -14.90 -21.21 -18.34
N GLU A 212 -15.37 -20.06 -17.89
CA GLU A 212 -16.79 -19.67 -17.84
C GLU A 212 -17.33 -19.37 -19.25
N ASP A 213 -16.54 -18.68 -20.08
CA ASP A 213 -16.85 -18.41 -21.49
C ASP A 213 -16.73 -19.66 -22.38
N GLY A 214 -15.76 -20.54 -22.09
CA GLY A 214 -15.50 -21.79 -22.84
C GLY A 214 -16.60 -22.87 -22.72
N ARG A 215 -17.53 -22.76 -21.76
CA ARG A 215 -18.70 -23.65 -21.66
C ARG A 215 -19.68 -23.50 -22.84
N GLN A 216 -19.51 -22.49 -23.71
CA GLN A 216 -20.38 -22.25 -24.87
C GLN A 216 -19.80 -22.74 -26.22
N GLN A 217 -18.50 -23.06 -26.32
CA GLN A 217 -17.88 -23.53 -27.58
C GLN A 217 -16.84 -24.63 -27.31
N ALA A 218 -17.29 -25.87 -27.28
CA ALA A 218 -16.42 -27.04 -27.21
C ALA A 218 -15.93 -27.41 -28.62
N THR A 219 -14.69 -27.04 -28.95
CA THR A 219 -13.74 -27.73 -29.85
C THR A 219 -12.55 -26.79 -30.08
N ASP A 220 -11.52 -26.82 -29.23
CA ASP A 220 -10.33 -26.02 -29.50
C ASP A 220 -9.04 -26.68 -28.99
N SER A 221 -8.07 -26.80 -29.90
CA SER A 221 -6.66 -27.20 -29.68
C SER A 221 -5.91 -26.32 -28.66
N LEU A 222 -6.57 -25.30 -28.12
CA LEU A 222 -6.00 -24.26 -27.26
C LEU A 222 -6.29 -24.52 -25.77
N ALA A 223 -7.13 -25.50 -25.44
CA ALA A 223 -7.39 -25.94 -24.07
C ALA A 223 -6.12 -26.50 -23.37
N ASP A 224 -5.23 -27.11 -24.15
CA ASP A 224 -3.95 -27.64 -23.65
C ASP A 224 -3.02 -26.52 -23.14
N ILE A 225 -3.06 -25.34 -23.78
CA ILE A 225 -2.26 -24.16 -23.37
C ILE A 225 -2.82 -23.58 -22.07
N ASP A 226 -4.14 -23.46 -21.96
CA ASP A 226 -4.81 -22.95 -20.77
C ASP A 226 -4.56 -23.90 -19.56
N LEU A 227 -4.53 -25.22 -19.81
CA LEU A 227 -4.15 -26.23 -18.82
C LEU A 227 -2.68 -26.12 -18.38
N ASP A 228 -1.74 -26.03 -19.33
CA ASP A 228 -0.30 -25.93 -19.02
C ASP A 228 0.05 -24.64 -18.26
N VAL A 229 -0.55 -23.51 -18.64
CA VAL A 229 -0.40 -22.24 -17.91
C VAL A 229 -1.03 -22.34 -16.54
N GLY A 230 -2.24 -22.90 -16.43
CA GLY A 230 -2.91 -23.11 -15.15
C GLY A 230 -2.12 -24.01 -14.19
N LEU A 231 -1.53 -25.09 -14.69
CA LEU A 231 -0.64 -25.96 -13.91
C LEU A 231 0.61 -25.21 -13.44
N THR A 232 1.19 -24.37 -14.28
CA THR A 232 2.38 -23.58 -13.92
C THR A 232 2.06 -22.51 -12.88
N LEU A 233 0.91 -21.83 -12.99
CA LEU A 233 0.42 -20.89 -11.98
C LEU A 233 0.14 -21.59 -10.65
N ARG A 234 -0.41 -22.82 -10.66
CA ARG A 234 -0.61 -23.61 -9.41
C ARG A 234 0.71 -24.05 -8.79
N ARG A 235 1.75 -24.33 -9.58
CA ARG A 235 3.11 -24.57 -9.06
C ARG A 235 3.66 -23.34 -8.34
N LEU A 236 3.49 -22.15 -8.93
CA LEU A 236 3.87 -20.88 -8.31
C LEU A 236 3.08 -20.61 -7.02
N GLU A 237 1.76 -20.83 -7.04
CA GLU A 237 0.92 -20.70 -5.85
C GLU A 237 1.37 -21.65 -4.73
N LEU A 238 1.72 -22.89 -5.06
CA LEU A 238 2.26 -23.84 -4.08
C LEU A 238 3.52 -23.31 -3.41
N GLN A 239 4.44 -22.70 -4.17
CA GLN A 239 5.69 -22.14 -3.64
C GLN A 239 5.41 -20.98 -2.68
N ILE A 240 4.52 -20.07 -3.08
CA ILE A 240 4.05 -18.92 -2.28
C ILE A 240 3.37 -19.40 -1.00
N LEU A 241 2.38 -20.29 -1.08
CA LEU A 241 1.65 -20.80 0.08
C LEU A 241 2.54 -21.63 1.00
N SER A 242 3.52 -22.37 0.47
CA SER A 242 4.46 -23.10 1.32
C SER A 242 5.38 -22.17 2.09
N PHE A 243 5.73 -21.02 1.54
CA PHE A 243 6.47 -19.97 2.23
C PHE A 243 5.61 -19.31 3.31
N LEU A 244 4.36 -18.95 2.97
CA LEU A 244 3.41 -18.31 3.89
C LEU A 244 2.94 -19.25 5.02
N ALA A 245 2.73 -20.55 4.76
CA ALA A 245 2.31 -21.51 5.78
C ALA A 245 3.40 -21.77 6.83
N MET A 246 4.67 -21.63 6.44
CA MET A 246 5.80 -21.65 7.36
C MET A 246 5.98 -20.31 8.08
N THR A 247 5.14 -19.32 7.76
CA THR A 247 5.26 -17.91 8.08
C THR A 247 3.88 -17.34 8.52
N PRO A 248 3.20 -17.93 9.51
CA PRO A 248 1.77 -17.71 9.73
C PRO A 248 1.38 -16.30 10.21
N MET A 249 2.35 -15.43 10.49
CA MET A 249 2.11 -14.03 10.91
C MET A 249 2.01 -13.03 9.75
N MET A 250 2.20 -13.46 8.50
CA MET A 250 1.99 -12.59 7.33
C MET A 250 0.53 -12.69 6.84
N GLU A 251 -0.21 -11.58 6.96
CA GLU A 251 -1.55 -11.43 6.42
C GLU A 251 -1.50 -11.28 4.89
N HIS A 252 -2.34 -12.03 4.18
CA HIS A 252 -2.51 -11.89 2.73
C HIS A 252 -3.95 -11.50 2.42
N SER A 253 -4.14 -10.46 1.61
CA SER A 253 -5.43 -9.80 1.31
C SER A 253 -6.50 -10.70 0.63
N ASN A 254 -6.16 -11.94 0.26
CA ASN A 254 -7.02 -12.86 -0.51
C ASN A 254 -7.40 -14.13 0.28
N ASP A 255 -7.21 -14.17 1.60
CA ASP A 255 -7.48 -15.34 2.46
C ASP A 255 -8.99 -15.64 2.68
N LEU A 256 -9.90 -15.05 1.90
CA LEU A 256 -11.36 -15.11 2.14
C LEU A 256 -12.19 -15.95 1.15
N ASP A 257 -11.60 -16.61 0.15
CA ASP A 257 -12.34 -17.58 -0.68
C ASP A 257 -12.20 -19.00 -0.13
N PHE A 258 -13.09 -19.36 0.81
CA PHE A 258 -13.36 -20.74 1.20
C PHE A 258 -14.19 -21.43 0.11
N GLU A 259 -13.59 -21.71 -1.05
CA GLU A 259 -14.16 -22.72 -1.96
C GLU A 259 -13.75 -24.11 -1.46
N GLU A 260 -14.73 -24.91 -1.07
CA GLU A 260 -14.59 -26.34 -0.83
C GLU A 260 -14.16 -26.99 -2.15
N VAL A 261 -12.86 -27.28 -2.30
CA VAL A 261 -12.34 -27.90 -3.51
C VAL A 261 -12.82 -29.35 -3.56
N VAL A 262 -13.87 -29.61 -4.32
CA VAL A 262 -14.26 -30.97 -4.72
C VAL A 262 -13.14 -31.53 -5.60
N LEU A 263 -12.30 -32.39 -5.03
CA LEU A 263 -11.26 -33.11 -5.76
C LEU A 263 -11.81 -34.44 -6.24
N ASP A 264 -11.96 -34.57 -7.56
CA ASP A 264 -12.22 -35.87 -8.20
C ASP A 264 -10.87 -36.60 -8.34
N LEU A 265 -10.60 -37.51 -7.39
CA LEU A 265 -9.37 -38.30 -7.37
C LEU A 265 -9.58 -39.59 -8.17
N PRO A 266 -8.69 -39.93 -9.11
CA PRO A 266 -8.80 -41.17 -9.86
C PRO A 266 -8.55 -42.39 -8.95
N ASP A 267 -9.21 -43.51 -9.23
CA ASP A 267 -8.98 -44.79 -8.52
C ASP A 267 -7.53 -45.29 -8.69
N GLN A 268 -6.90 -44.98 -9.82
CA GLN A 268 -5.49 -45.25 -10.12
C GLN A 268 -4.92 -44.13 -11.00
N CYS A 269 -3.72 -43.65 -10.67
CA CYS A 269 -3.01 -42.70 -11.52
C CYS A 269 -2.36 -43.43 -12.69
N THR A 270 -2.73 -43.08 -13.91
CA THR A 270 -2.21 -43.72 -15.14
C THR A 270 -1.10 -42.92 -15.81
N THR A 271 -1.04 -41.61 -15.53
CA THR A 271 -0.02 -40.71 -16.07
C THR A 271 0.59 -39.84 -14.98
N PHE A 272 1.83 -39.38 -15.22
CA PHE A 272 2.48 -38.43 -14.31
C PHE A 272 1.69 -37.13 -14.17
N ASN A 273 1.20 -36.56 -15.28
CA ASN A 273 0.48 -35.29 -15.24
C ASN A 273 -0.80 -35.37 -14.40
N GLU A 274 -1.49 -36.51 -14.44
CA GLU A 274 -2.65 -36.80 -13.60
C GLU A 274 -2.27 -36.83 -12.12
N ALA A 275 -1.28 -37.64 -11.75
CA ALA A 275 -0.77 -37.72 -10.38
C ALA A 275 -0.28 -36.36 -9.86
N PHE A 276 0.46 -35.64 -10.70
CA PHE A 276 1.05 -34.33 -10.45
C PHE A 276 -0.03 -33.27 -10.21
N THR A 277 -1.05 -33.22 -11.06
CA THR A 277 -2.13 -32.23 -10.96
C THR A 277 -2.93 -32.43 -9.68
N ALA A 278 -3.24 -33.69 -9.35
CA ALA A 278 -4.00 -34.02 -8.15
C ALA A 278 -3.24 -33.64 -6.87
N VAL A 279 -1.95 -33.99 -6.77
CA VAL A 279 -1.16 -33.68 -5.56
C VAL A 279 -0.91 -32.19 -5.38
N ILE A 280 -0.72 -31.42 -6.46
CA ILE A 280 -0.56 -29.96 -6.38
C ILE A 280 -1.80 -29.30 -5.77
N LYS A 281 -2.99 -29.67 -6.28
CA LYS A 281 -4.26 -29.12 -5.77
C LYS A 281 -4.46 -29.49 -4.30
N LEU A 282 -4.19 -30.75 -3.95
CA LEU A 282 -4.29 -31.22 -2.57
C LEU A 282 -3.29 -30.51 -1.65
N ALA A 283 -2.05 -30.32 -2.09
CA ALA A 283 -1.01 -29.63 -1.33
C ALA A 283 -1.37 -28.15 -1.06
N VAL A 284 -1.95 -27.44 -2.02
CA VAL A 284 -2.47 -26.08 -1.83
C VAL A 284 -3.55 -26.05 -0.74
N SER A 285 -4.51 -26.98 -0.79
CA SER A 285 -5.57 -27.08 0.23
C SER A 285 -5.01 -27.40 1.62
N ILE A 286 -4.05 -28.33 1.72
CA ILE A 286 -3.39 -28.69 2.98
C ILE A 286 -2.61 -27.50 3.56
N LEU A 287 -1.89 -26.75 2.74
CA LEU A 287 -1.13 -25.57 3.18
C LEU A 287 -2.05 -24.46 3.70
N ARG A 288 -3.17 -24.19 3.02
CA ARG A 288 -4.19 -23.23 3.49
C ARG A 288 -4.78 -23.67 4.83
N HIS A 289 -5.16 -24.94 4.96
CA HIS A 289 -5.65 -25.49 6.22
C HIS A 289 -4.61 -25.36 7.34
N ALA A 290 -3.35 -25.73 7.09
CA ALA A 290 -2.28 -25.64 8.07
C ALA A 290 -2.02 -24.18 8.53
N LYS A 291 -2.10 -23.20 7.62
CA LYS A 291 -1.99 -21.77 7.94
C LYS A 291 -3.14 -21.30 8.84
N ILE A 292 -4.39 -21.58 8.47
CA ILE A 292 -5.58 -21.16 9.23
C ILE A 292 -5.59 -21.83 10.62
N SER A 293 -5.29 -23.13 10.65
CA SER A 293 -5.12 -23.89 11.90
C SER A 293 -4.05 -23.28 12.82
N ALA A 294 -3.02 -22.67 12.23
CA ALA A 294 -1.96 -22.02 12.99
C ALA A 294 -2.35 -20.67 13.61
N GLN A 295 -3.36 -20.00 13.05
CA GLN A 295 -3.82 -18.67 13.45
C GLN A 295 -5.04 -18.69 14.39
N CYS A 296 -5.72 -19.83 14.52
CA CYS A 296 -6.88 -19.95 15.40
C CYS A 296 -6.47 -19.95 16.89
N GLU A 297 -6.75 -18.87 17.60
CA GLU A 297 -6.71 -18.82 19.06
C GLU A 297 -7.96 -19.48 19.68
N ASP A 298 -7.86 -19.92 20.94
CA ASP A 298 -8.72 -20.92 21.59
C ASP A 298 -10.19 -20.50 21.88
N ASP A 299 -10.65 -19.35 21.39
CA ASP A 299 -11.78 -18.63 21.98
C ASP A 299 -13.17 -18.91 21.36
N SER A 300 -13.29 -19.83 20.38
CA SER A 300 -14.61 -20.21 19.82
C SER A 300 -14.72 -21.67 19.35
N GLY A 301 -15.44 -22.49 20.12
CA GLY A 301 -15.57 -23.95 19.88
C GLY A 301 -16.12 -24.36 18.50
N CYS A 302 -16.97 -23.53 17.87
CA CYS A 302 -17.56 -23.81 16.55
C CYS A 302 -16.51 -23.83 15.42
N HIS A 303 -15.47 -22.99 15.50
CA HIS A 303 -14.44 -22.89 14.46
C HIS A 303 -13.47 -24.09 14.50
N ARG A 304 -13.12 -24.55 15.70
CA ARG A 304 -12.29 -25.74 15.92
C ARG A 304 -12.93 -27.01 15.36
N ASP A 305 -14.25 -27.17 15.52
CA ASP A 305 -15.01 -28.32 14.98
C ASP A 305 -15.08 -28.33 13.44
N PHE A 306 -15.09 -27.15 12.81
CA PHE A 306 -15.00 -27.04 11.35
C PHE A 306 -13.60 -27.44 10.85
N LEU A 307 -12.55 -26.91 11.48
CA LEU A 307 -11.16 -27.25 11.14
C LEU A 307 -10.87 -28.74 11.34
N ALA A 308 -11.39 -29.35 12.40
CA ALA A 308 -11.23 -30.79 12.65
C ALA A 308 -11.89 -31.65 11.55
N ARG A 309 -13.10 -31.28 11.09
CA ARG A 309 -13.78 -31.97 9.97
C ARG A 309 -13.01 -31.80 8.67
N GLN A 310 -12.51 -30.60 8.40
CA GLN A 310 -11.70 -30.33 7.22
C GLN A 310 -10.38 -31.11 7.26
N ASN A 311 -9.72 -31.20 8.42
CA ASN A 311 -8.50 -31.97 8.63
C ASN A 311 -8.72 -33.46 8.29
N GLN A 312 -9.78 -34.06 8.84
CA GLN A 312 -10.15 -35.45 8.58
C GLN A 312 -10.45 -35.70 7.10
N HIS A 313 -11.14 -34.77 6.44
CA HIS A 313 -11.42 -34.87 5.01
C HIS A 313 -10.14 -34.84 4.16
N LEU A 314 -9.23 -33.89 4.43
CA LEU A 314 -7.95 -33.76 3.72
C LEU A 314 -7.02 -34.96 3.95
N GLN A 315 -6.99 -35.52 5.16
CA GLN A 315 -6.27 -36.77 5.44
C GLN A 315 -6.82 -37.92 4.58
N GLY A 316 -8.15 -38.07 4.52
CA GLY A 316 -8.78 -39.10 3.68
C GLY A 316 -8.46 -38.95 2.19
N LEU A 317 -8.46 -37.72 1.67
CA LEU A 317 -8.07 -37.45 0.27
C LEU A 317 -6.58 -37.75 0.02
N MET A 318 -5.69 -37.45 0.98
CA MET A 318 -4.27 -37.77 0.87
C MET A 318 -4.03 -39.28 0.84
N GLU A 319 -4.73 -40.05 1.67
CA GLU A 319 -4.66 -41.51 1.64
C GLU A 319 -5.19 -42.11 0.33
N GLN A 320 -6.29 -41.57 -0.20
CA GLN A 320 -6.85 -41.99 -1.49
C GLN A 320 -5.86 -41.73 -2.63
N TRP A 321 -5.30 -40.53 -2.69
CA TRP A 321 -4.29 -40.18 -3.68
C TRP A 321 -3.05 -41.06 -3.56
N ALA A 322 -2.56 -41.33 -2.33
CA ALA A 322 -1.40 -42.18 -2.11
C ALA A 322 -1.63 -43.62 -2.61
N LYS A 323 -2.82 -44.18 -2.39
CA LYS A 323 -3.22 -45.49 -2.92
C LYS A 323 -3.27 -45.49 -4.46
N ALA A 324 -3.82 -44.44 -5.06
CA ALA A 324 -3.90 -44.31 -6.51
C ALA A 324 -2.53 -44.12 -7.17
N TYR A 325 -1.59 -43.46 -6.49
CA TYR A 325 -0.23 -43.20 -6.98
C TYR A 325 0.73 -44.39 -6.79
N GLU A 326 0.45 -45.28 -5.84
CA GLU A 326 1.32 -46.39 -5.47
C GLU A 326 1.71 -47.32 -6.64
N PRO A 327 0.78 -47.76 -7.51
CA PRO A 327 1.12 -48.63 -8.63
C PRO A 327 2.11 -47.98 -9.60
N MET A 328 1.88 -46.71 -9.93
CA MET A 328 2.75 -45.93 -10.82
C MET A 328 4.15 -45.76 -10.23
N PHE A 329 4.23 -45.49 -8.92
CA PHE A 329 5.51 -45.38 -8.23
C PHE A 329 6.29 -46.70 -8.23
N LEU A 330 5.62 -47.82 -7.97
CA LEU A 330 6.23 -49.15 -7.99
C LEU A 330 6.69 -49.55 -9.39
N GLU A 331 5.95 -49.18 -10.43
CA GLU A 331 6.36 -49.38 -11.84
C GLU A 331 7.59 -48.55 -12.20
N ALA A 332 7.62 -47.26 -11.85
CA ALA A 332 8.78 -46.40 -12.07
C ALA A 332 10.03 -46.90 -11.33
N CYS A 333 9.86 -47.51 -10.15
CA CYS A 333 10.96 -48.15 -9.43
C CYS A 333 11.57 -49.37 -10.15
N GLN A 334 10.91 -49.92 -11.17
CA GLN A 334 11.46 -51.00 -12.00
C GLN A 334 12.45 -50.45 -13.06
N ASN A 335 12.37 -49.15 -13.38
CA ASN A 335 13.25 -48.47 -14.31
C ASN A 335 13.83 -47.18 -13.70
N THR A 336 14.91 -47.33 -12.92
CA THR A 336 15.52 -46.25 -12.13
C THR A 336 16.40 -45.29 -12.95
N VAL A 337 16.27 -45.30 -14.29
CA VAL A 337 17.11 -44.52 -15.21
C VAL A 337 16.23 -43.58 -16.02
N GLY A 338 16.42 -42.27 -15.83
CA GLY A 338 15.79 -41.24 -16.65
C GLY A 338 15.04 -40.16 -15.86
N ARG A 339 14.67 -39.08 -16.55
CA ARG A 339 13.99 -37.90 -15.96
C ARG A 339 12.62 -38.23 -15.36
N GLU A 340 11.90 -39.17 -15.96
CA GLU A 340 10.58 -39.62 -15.50
C GLU A 340 10.63 -40.20 -14.07
N TYR A 341 11.61 -41.06 -13.79
CA TYR A 341 11.83 -41.61 -12.45
C TYR A 341 12.13 -40.52 -11.41
N LEU A 342 12.95 -39.52 -11.77
CA LEU A 342 13.26 -38.38 -10.89
C LEU A 342 12.02 -37.53 -10.60
N GLY A 343 11.16 -37.32 -11.59
CA GLY A 343 9.89 -36.62 -11.39
C GLY A 343 8.95 -37.38 -10.45
N VAL A 344 8.83 -38.71 -10.61
CA VAL A 344 8.05 -39.59 -9.73
C VAL A 344 8.57 -39.54 -8.28
N LEU A 345 9.89 -39.55 -8.08
CA LEU A 345 10.48 -39.35 -6.75
C LEU A 345 10.16 -37.97 -6.18
N GLN A 346 10.21 -36.92 -6.99
CA GLN A 346 9.91 -35.56 -6.56
C GLN A 346 8.45 -35.41 -6.09
N VAL A 347 7.51 -36.02 -6.81
CA VAL A 347 6.09 -36.09 -6.45
C VAL A 347 5.90 -36.84 -5.13
N ARG A 348 6.61 -37.96 -4.93
CA ARG A 348 6.55 -38.72 -3.68
C ARG A 348 7.07 -37.93 -2.47
N ILE A 349 8.15 -37.18 -2.62
CA ILE A 349 8.68 -36.31 -1.56
C ILE A 349 7.67 -35.22 -1.19
N CYS A 350 7.02 -34.60 -2.18
CA CYS A 350 5.97 -33.61 -1.94
C CYS A 350 4.79 -34.22 -1.18
N ALA A 351 4.37 -35.43 -1.56
CA ALA A 351 3.30 -36.16 -0.90
C ALA A 351 3.61 -36.46 0.58
N TRP A 352 4.79 -37.01 0.89
CA TRP A 352 5.19 -37.26 2.29
C TRP A 352 5.24 -35.99 3.12
N LYS A 353 5.73 -34.87 2.56
CA LYS A 353 5.67 -33.57 3.25
C LYS A 353 4.22 -33.20 3.61
N CYS A 354 3.30 -33.35 2.66
CA CYS A 354 1.89 -33.03 2.85
C CYS A 354 1.19 -33.98 3.85
N GLU A 355 1.50 -35.28 3.83
CA GLU A 355 1.03 -36.27 4.80
C GLU A 355 1.42 -35.89 6.22
N ILE A 356 2.70 -35.56 6.44
CA ILE A 356 3.17 -35.12 7.77
C ILE A 356 2.45 -33.83 8.16
N LEU A 357 2.41 -32.83 7.27
CA LEU A 357 1.84 -31.52 7.58
C LEU A 357 0.36 -31.61 7.98
N ILE A 358 -0.47 -32.40 7.28
CA ILE A 358 -1.89 -32.53 7.61
C ILE A 358 -2.12 -33.41 8.85
N ALA A 359 -1.26 -34.40 9.08
CA ALA A 359 -1.33 -35.24 10.28
C ALA A 359 -0.98 -34.45 11.55
N THR A 360 -0.11 -33.44 11.45
CA THR A 360 0.36 -32.66 12.60
C THR A 360 -0.31 -31.30 12.76
N SER A 361 -1.08 -30.81 11.77
CA SER A 361 -1.60 -29.42 11.76
C SER A 361 -2.54 -29.08 12.91
N MET A 362 -3.16 -30.08 13.54
CA MET A 362 -4.07 -29.92 14.70
C MET A 362 -3.39 -30.22 16.05
N SER A 363 -2.12 -30.60 16.05
CA SER A 363 -1.35 -30.85 17.27
C SER A 363 -0.92 -29.54 17.93
N GLY A 364 -1.08 -29.46 19.25
CA GLY A 364 -0.51 -28.37 20.06
C GLY A 364 0.95 -28.59 20.48
N THR A 365 1.57 -29.72 20.10
CA THR A 365 2.93 -30.09 20.52
C THR A 365 3.81 -30.48 19.35
N GLU A 366 5.10 -30.15 19.44
CA GLU A 366 6.13 -30.54 18.45
C GLU A 366 6.57 -32.02 18.60
N VAL A 367 6.16 -32.72 19.66
CA VAL A 367 6.51 -34.14 19.88
C VAL A 367 5.86 -35.05 18.85
N VAL A 368 4.73 -34.63 18.28
CA VAL A 368 4.01 -35.37 17.22
C VAL A 368 4.88 -35.66 15.99
N TYR A 369 5.92 -34.86 15.74
CA TYR A 369 6.83 -35.08 14.61
C TYR A 369 7.75 -36.30 14.79
N ASP A 370 7.94 -36.78 16.02
CA ASP A 370 8.80 -37.93 16.32
C ASP A 370 8.29 -39.21 15.64
N ASP A 371 6.96 -39.34 15.51
CA ASP A 371 6.26 -40.45 14.83
C ASP A 371 6.62 -40.55 13.34
N PHE A 372 7.11 -39.46 12.74
CA PHE A 372 7.41 -39.36 11.32
C PHE A 372 8.92 -39.40 11.00
N THR A 373 9.78 -39.72 11.97
CA THR A 373 11.24 -39.75 11.80
C THR A 373 11.70 -40.58 10.58
N ALA A 374 11.10 -41.76 10.37
CA ALA A 374 11.42 -42.63 9.24
C ALA A 374 10.97 -42.04 7.88
N GLN A 375 9.92 -41.22 7.86
CA GLN A 375 9.50 -40.52 6.64
C GLN A 375 10.44 -39.36 6.32
N PHE A 376 10.85 -38.57 7.32
CA PHE A 376 11.85 -37.51 7.15
C PHE A 376 13.19 -38.02 6.59
N GLN A 377 13.68 -39.16 7.10
CA GLN A 377 14.90 -39.81 6.58
C GLN A 377 14.76 -40.27 5.12
N ARG A 378 13.59 -40.77 4.73
CA ARG A 378 13.30 -41.11 3.34
C ARG A 378 13.32 -39.86 2.45
N MET A 379 12.70 -38.77 2.91
CA MET A 379 12.67 -37.50 2.17
C MET A 379 14.07 -36.98 1.88
N THR A 380 14.98 -36.94 2.87
CA THR A 380 16.37 -36.48 2.67
C THR A 380 17.15 -37.42 1.75
N HIS A 381 17.02 -38.73 1.92
CA HIS A 381 17.66 -39.72 1.06
C HIS A 381 17.27 -39.56 -0.41
N PHE A 382 15.97 -39.56 -0.70
CA PHE A 382 15.49 -39.42 -2.08
C PHE A 382 15.75 -38.04 -2.66
N ALA A 383 15.71 -36.97 -1.84
CA ALA A 383 16.07 -35.63 -2.30
C ALA A 383 17.53 -35.57 -2.79
N ARG A 384 18.47 -36.14 -2.02
CA ARG A 384 19.88 -36.24 -2.44
C ARG A 384 20.03 -37.06 -3.71
N TYR A 385 19.36 -38.21 -3.79
CA TYR A 385 19.39 -39.06 -4.98
C TYR A 385 18.92 -38.31 -6.24
N VAL A 386 17.79 -37.59 -6.13
CA VAL A 386 17.24 -36.80 -7.24
C VAL A 386 18.22 -35.73 -7.70
N LEU A 387 18.82 -34.99 -6.79
CA LEU A 387 19.77 -33.91 -7.11
C LEU A 387 21.06 -34.44 -7.78
N GLN A 388 21.58 -35.56 -7.29
CA GLN A 388 22.75 -36.24 -7.87
C GLN A 388 22.47 -36.76 -9.28
N LYS A 389 21.35 -37.47 -9.48
CA LYS A 389 21.00 -38.01 -10.81
C LYS A 389 20.60 -36.95 -11.81
N ASP A 390 19.96 -35.86 -11.37
CA ASP A 390 19.72 -34.70 -12.22
C ASP A 390 21.03 -34.05 -12.69
N GLN A 391 22.09 -34.08 -11.87
CA GLN A 391 23.42 -33.60 -12.28
C GLN A 391 24.01 -34.45 -13.40
N GLU A 392 24.00 -35.76 -13.20
CA GLU A 392 24.55 -36.73 -14.16
C GLU A 392 23.82 -36.65 -15.51
N LEU A 393 22.52 -36.37 -15.52
CA LEU A 393 21.72 -36.26 -16.75
C LEU A 393 21.96 -34.96 -17.54
N ARG A 394 22.48 -33.90 -16.90
CA ARG A 394 22.60 -32.55 -17.48
C ARG A 394 24.01 -32.18 -17.92
N ASP A 395 25.02 -33.04 -17.68
CA ASP A 395 26.43 -32.83 -18.05
C ASP A 395 26.95 -31.40 -17.74
N SER A 396 26.53 -30.82 -16.61
CA SER A 396 26.79 -29.41 -16.28
C SER A 396 27.39 -29.22 -14.87
N ASP A 397 28.57 -28.59 -14.81
CA ASP A 397 29.29 -28.22 -13.57
C ASP A 397 28.80 -26.89 -12.92
N GLY A 398 27.64 -26.38 -13.35
CA GLY A 398 27.15 -25.06 -12.95
C GLY A 398 26.00 -25.06 -11.93
N PRO A 399 25.75 -23.91 -11.28
CA PRO A 399 24.58 -23.69 -10.44
C PRO A 399 23.27 -23.81 -11.21
N ARG A 400 22.20 -24.20 -10.51
CA ARG A 400 20.95 -24.64 -11.14
C ARG A 400 19.77 -23.83 -10.65
N LEU A 401 18.85 -23.54 -11.55
CA LEU A 401 17.47 -23.24 -11.17
C LEU A 401 16.64 -24.50 -11.41
N GLN A 402 15.99 -24.98 -10.36
CA GLN A 402 15.01 -26.04 -10.48
C GLN A 402 13.64 -25.44 -10.22
N TYR A 403 12.87 -25.20 -11.28
CA TYR A 403 11.47 -24.83 -11.18
C TYR A 403 10.61 -26.09 -10.94
N GLY A 404 10.94 -26.83 -9.87
CA GLY A 404 10.36 -28.13 -9.52
C GLY A 404 9.47 -28.09 -8.28
N MET A 405 8.92 -29.25 -7.89
CA MET A 405 7.92 -29.46 -6.80
C MET A 405 8.37 -29.15 -5.36
N GLY A 406 9.41 -28.32 -5.17
CA GLY A 406 9.78 -27.83 -3.85
C GLY A 406 10.64 -28.75 -3.02
N LEU A 407 11.69 -29.33 -3.60
CA LEU A 407 12.71 -30.03 -2.81
C LEU A 407 13.28 -29.13 -1.71
N ILE A 408 13.49 -27.83 -2.00
CA ILE A 408 13.88 -26.83 -0.99
C ILE A 408 12.84 -26.78 0.14
N MET A 409 11.55 -26.72 -0.20
CA MET A 409 10.45 -26.65 0.77
C MET A 409 10.39 -27.91 1.65
N ALA A 410 10.56 -29.10 1.06
CA ALA A 410 10.55 -30.37 1.76
C ALA A 410 11.78 -30.56 2.67
N LEU A 411 12.96 -30.15 2.21
CA LEU A 411 14.20 -30.20 2.99
C LEU A 411 14.16 -29.18 4.14
N PHE A 412 13.66 -27.97 3.89
CA PHE A 412 13.47 -26.96 4.92
C PHE A 412 12.45 -27.40 5.99
N PHE A 413 11.31 -27.96 5.56
CA PHE A 413 10.34 -28.56 6.46
C PHE A 413 10.96 -29.70 7.30
N THR A 414 11.77 -30.55 6.67
CA THR A 414 12.49 -31.61 7.37
C THR A 414 13.49 -31.05 8.38
N ALA A 415 14.27 -30.03 8.01
CA ALA A 415 15.28 -29.43 8.88
C ALA A 415 14.67 -28.76 10.11
N THR A 416 13.50 -28.12 9.95
CA THR A 416 12.82 -27.36 11.01
C THR A 416 11.88 -28.19 11.88
N ARG A 417 11.32 -29.30 11.36
CA ARG A 417 10.33 -30.12 12.10
C ARG A 417 10.86 -31.46 12.59
N CYS A 418 11.87 -32.03 11.93
CA CYS A 418 12.45 -33.29 12.37
C CYS A 418 13.28 -33.07 13.63
N ARG A 419 12.90 -33.71 14.74
CA ARG A 419 13.63 -33.64 16.02
C ARG A 419 14.81 -34.62 16.12
N ASN A 420 15.02 -35.46 15.09
CA ASN A 420 16.20 -36.31 15.00
C ASN A 420 17.43 -35.51 14.53
N PHE A 421 18.48 -35.49 15.37
CA PHE A 421 19.73 -34.77 15.13
C PHE A 421 20.34 -35.01 13.74
N PHE A 422 20.42 -36.28 13.30
CA PHE A 422 21.02 -36.62 12.02
C PHE A 422 20.12 -36.19 10.86
N GLY A 423 18.81 -36.40 10.96
CA GLY A 423 17.84 -36.04 9.92
C GLY A 423 17.82 -34.54 9.60
N ARG A 424 17.82 -33.68 10.63
CA ARG A 424 17.82 -32.22 10.43
C ARG A 424 19.12 -31.69 9.81
N ARG A 425 20.28 -32.16 10.30
CA ARG A 425 21.59 -31.72 9.78
C ARG A 425 21.85 -32.24 8.37
N GLU A 426 21.36 -33.43 8.06
CA GLU A 426 21.38 -33.96 6.70
C GLU A 426 20.59 -33.09 5.73
N ALA A 427 19.38 -32.66 6.11
CA ALA A 427 18.57 -31.77 5.28
C ALA A 427 19.27 -30.42 5.05
N ILE A 428 19.90 -29.85 6.07
CA ILE A 428 20.71 -28.62 5.97
C ILE A 428 21.91 -28.82 5.05
N ALA A 429 22.62 -29.96 5.18
CA ALA A 429 23.76 -30.28 4.33
C ALA A 429 23.35 -30.33 2.86
N ILE A 430 22.24 -31.01 2.54
CA ILE A 430 21.71 -31.07 1.17
C ILE A 430 21.36 -29.66 0.66
N LEU A 431 20.72 -28.80 1.47
CA LEU A 431 20.41 -27.42 1.06
C LEU A 431 21.67 -26.58 0.76
N ARG A 432 22.81 -26.88 1.39
CA ARG A 432 24.10 -26.19 1.13
C ARG A 432 24.87 -26.77 -0.05
N GLU A 433 24.89 -28.08 -0.18
CA GLU A 433 25.60 -28.81 -1.24
C GLU A 433 25.00 -28.52 -2.63
N TRP A 434 23.73 -28.13 -2.68
CA TRP A 434 22.98 -27.92 -3.92
C TRP A 434 22.37 -26.52 -4.01
N PRO A 435 23.19 -25.47 -4.22
CA PRO A 435 22.70 -24.12 -4.38
C PRO A 435 21.77 -23.99 -5.59
N CYS A 436 20.50 -23.77 -5.31
CA CYS A 436 19.45 -23.54 -6.28
C CYS A 436 18.37 -22.58 -5.76
N THR A 437 17.63 -22.03 -6.73
CA THR A 437 16.46 -21.16 -6.54
C THR A 437 15.24 -21.82 -7.16
N ASN A 438 14.10 -21.76 -6.47
CA ASN A 438 12.82 -22.35 -6.89
C ASN A 438 11.67 -21.40 -6.54
N GLY A 439 11.29 -20.55 -7.49
CA GLY A 439 10.41 -19.42 -7.23
C GLY A 439 11.01 -18.52 -6.14
N ILE A 440 10.23 -18.26 -5.10
CA ILE A 440 10.65 -17.45 -3.94
C ILE A 440 11.59 -18.19 -2.97
N TRP A 441 11.79 -19.51 -3.14
CA TRP A 441 12.66 -20.30 -2.25
C TRP A 441 14.10 -20.32 -2.74
N HIS A 442 15.04 -20.00 -1.85
CA HIS A 442 16.46 -20.15 -2.09
C HIS A 442 17.08 -21.14 -1.09
N SER A 443 17.76 -22.16 -1.61
CA SER A 443 18.34 -23.26 -0.83
C SER A 443 19.32 -22.80 0.26
N LEU A 444 20.29 -21.92 -0.08
CA LEU A 444 21.25 -21.39 0.90
C LEU A 444 20.61 -20.50 1.96
N GLN A 445 19.53 -19.78 1.61
CA GLN A 445 18.80 -18.95 2.55
C GLN A 445 18.02 -19.83 3.52
N ALA A 446 17.29 -20.82 2.98
CA ALA A 446 16.59 -21.84 3.74
C ALA A 446 17.55 -22.62 4.67
N ALA A 447 18.75 -22.95 4.23
CA ALA A 447 19.77 -23.60 5.07
C ALA A 447 20.18 -22.72 6.26
N LYS A 448 20.48 -21.44 6.02
CA LYS A 448 20.84 -20.49 7.09
C LYS A 448 19.72 -20.33 8.12
N VAL A 449 18.48 -20.20 7.65
CA VAL A 449 17.29 -20.10 8.52
C VAL A 449 17.15 -21.38 9.36
N ALA A 450 17.24 -22.55 8.72
CA ALA A 450 17.11 -23.83 9.39
C ALA A 450 18.23 -24.07 10.41
N GLU A 451 19.47 -23.67 10.12
CA GLU A 451 20.58 -23.76 11.06
C GLU A 451 20.36 -22.92 12.30
N TRP A 452 19.85 -21.69 12.12
CA TRP A 452 19.50 -20.80 13.20
C TRP A 452 18.36 -21.36 14.07
N ILE A 453 17.32 -21.95 13.45
CA ILE A 453 16.25 -22.65 14.19
C ILE A 453 16.83 -23.82 15.00
N VAL A 454 17.64 -24.66 14.35
CA VAL A 454 18.27 -25.82 14.98
C VAL A 454 19.21 -25.40 16.11
N SER A 455 19.98 -24.32 15.98
CA SER A 455 20.86 -23.85 17.05
C SER A 455 20.07 -23.41 18.27
N ILE A 456 18.94 -22.73 18.10
CA ILE A 456 18.07 -22.32 19.21
C ILE A 456 17.50 -23.55 19.94
N GLU A 457 17.02 -24.54 19.18
CA GLU A 457 16.47 -25.77 19.76
C GLU A 457 17.53 -26.61 20.48
N GLU A 458 18.78 -26.62 19.98
CA GLU A 458 19.88 -27.41 20.53
C GLU A 458 20.63 -26.70 21.68
N GLU A 459 20.67 -25.36 21.73
CA GLU A 459 21.30 -24.57 22.81
C GLU A 459 20.63 -24.78 24.19
N HIS A 460 19.37 -25.24 24.21
CA HIS A 460 18.61 -25.50 25.43
C HIS A 460 18.72 -26.95 25.95
N CYS A 461 19.58 -27.80 25.36
CA CYS A 461 19.71 -29.21 25.74
C CYS A 461 20.89 -29.54 26.68
N SER A 462 21.68 -28.56 27.12
CA SER A 462 22.69 -28.74 28.18
C SER A 462 22.18 -28.34 29.56
N GLY A 463 21.25 -29.12 30.12
CA GLY A 463 20.80 -28.99 31.51
C GLY A 463 19.44 -29.63 31.77
N LEU A 464 19.39 -30.65 32.63
CA LEU A 464 18.16 -31.33 33.04
C LEU A 464 17.23 -30.40 33.83
N GLU A 465 15.98 -30.22 33.38
CA GLU A 465 14.70 -30.35 34.11
C GLU A 465 13.52 -29.86 33.25
N SER A 466 12.32 -30.37 33.53
CA SER A 466 11.20 -30.56 32.59
C SER A 466 10.16 -29.42 32.45
N GLN A 467 9.85 -29.08 31.18
CA GLN A 467 8.56 -28.63 30.57
C GLN A 467 8.01 -27.20 30.83
N PRO A 468 7.09 -26.66 29.97
CA PRO A 468 7.18 -26.45 28.51
C PRO A 468 6.61 -25.06 28.06
N GLN A 469 7.19 -24.39 27.05
CA GLN A 469 6.48 -23.42 26.17
C GLN A 469 7.43 -22.85 25.10
N VAL A 470 7.69 -23.62 24.04
CA VAL A 470 8.48 -23.16 22.86
C VAL A 470 7.69 -23.40 21.57
N SER A 471 6.36 -23.25 21.60
CA SER A 471 5.50 -23.39 20.42
C SER A 471 5.10 -22.05 19.78
N THR A 472 5.29 -20.92 20.47
CA THR A 472 4.82 -19.60 20.00
C THR A 472 5.91 -18.80 19.27
N MET A 473 7.18 -18.93 19.69
CA MET A 473 8.31 -18.18 19.09
C MET A 473 8.67 -18.66 17.68
N THR A 474 8.52 -19.96 17.41
CA THR A 474 8.83 -20.58 16.11
C THR A 474 7.82 -20.23 15.02
N ARG A 475 6.61 -19.76 15.38
CA ARG A 475 5.60 -19.25 14.42
C ARG A 475 5.83 -17.78 14.01
N ALA A 476 6.59 -17.02 14.79
CA ALA A 476 6.77 -15.57 14.58
C ALA A 476 8.07 -15.18 13.85
N MET A 477 9.11 -16.02 13.86
CA MET A 477 10.43 -15.65 13.32
C MET A 477 10.79 -16.21 11.93
N LEU A 478 10.08 -17.22 11.41
CA LEU A 478 10.25 -17.64 10.01
C LEU A 478 9.92 -16.57 8.94
N PRO A 479 8.97 -15.62 9.15
CA PRO A 479 8.76 -14.49 8.22
C PRO A 479 9.96 -13.59 8.04
N LEU A 480 10.65 -13.32 9.16
CA LEU A 480 11.71 -12.33 9.21
C LEU A 480 12.99 -12.80 8.54
N ILE A 481 13.24 -14.10 8.42
CA ILE A 481 14.53 -14.62 7.94
C ILE A 481 14.48 -14.93 6.44
N LEU A 482 13.31 -15.24 5.91
CA LEU A 482 13.13 -15.54 4.49
C LEU A 482 12.91 -14.28 3.62
N THR A 483 12.44 -13.16 4.17
CA THR A 483 12.38 -11.86 3.46
C THR A 483 13.72 -11.11 3.47
N THR A 484 14.64 -11.45 4.39
CA THR A 484 15.85 -10.64 4.65
C THR A 484 17.10 -11.11 3.89
N THR A 485 17.02 -12.19 3.10
CA THR A 485 18.23 -12.82 2.52
C THR A 485 18.57 -12.43 1.07
N ASN A 486 17.83 -11.52 0.44
CA ASN A 486 18.24 -10.89 -0.84
C ASN A 486 19.12 -9.63 -0.67
N SER A 487 19.41 -9.23 0.56
CA SER A 487 20.38 -8.18 0.83
C SER A 487 21.46 -8.71 1.77
N ILE A 488 22.65 -8.90 1.19
CA ILE A 488 23.95 -8.62 1.83
C ILE A 488 24.62 -9.82 2.54
N LEU A 489 25.56 -10.47 1.83
CA LEU A 489 26.91 -10.66 2.41
C LEU A 489 27.55 -9.27 2.51
N PRO A 490 28.28 -8.95 3.61
CA PRO A 490 29.70 -8.97 3.42
C PRO A 490 30.43 -9.58 4.62
N LYS A 491 31.69 -9.87 4.34
CA LYS A 491 32.75 -10.20 5.28
C LYS A 491 32.74 -9.27 6.51
N THR A 492 33.06 -9.86 7.67
CA THR A 492 33.70 -9.26 8.87
C THR A 492 32.97 -8.04 9.45
N SER A 493 32.29 -8.09 10.60
CA SER A 493 32.77 -8.49 11.94
C SER A 493 31.56 -8.65 12.89
N CYS A 494 31.74 -9.50 13.90
CA CYS A 494 30.80 -9.82 15.00
C CYS A 494 30.26 -8.59 15.76
N GLU A 495 28.93 -8.45 15.91
CA GLU A 495 28.21 -7.90 17.09
C GLU A 495 26.66 -7.94 16.89
N MET A 496 25.92 -8.01 18.00
CA MET A 496 24.55 -8.54 18.22
C MET A 496 23.39 -7.83 17.46
N GLU A 497 22.41 -8.60 16.93
CA GLU A 497 21.16 -8.06 16.33
C GLU A 497 20.21 -7.46 17.41
N GLY A 498 20.40 -6.17 17.69
CA GLY A 498 19.53 -5.34 18.56
C GLY A 498 18.40 -4.65 17.78
N ALA A 499 17.36 -4.22 18.50
CA ALA A 499 16.18 -3.48 18.02
C ALA A 499 16.35 -2.70 16.69
N ARG A 500 15.69 -3.13 15.63
CA ARG A 500 15.77 -2.49 14.30
C ARG A 500 15.05 -1.14 14.32
N VAL A 501 15.82 -0.05 14.18
CA VAL A 501 15.31 1.32 14.04
C VAL A 501 14.93 1.62 12.59
N ILE A 502 14.07 2.62 12.37
CA ILE A 502 13.59 3.01 11.04
C ILE A 502 14.01 4.46 10.76
N SER A 503 14.63 4.70 9.61
CA SER A 503 15.16 6.01 9.20
C SER A 503 14.32 6.62 8.09
N GLY A 504 13.95 7.88 8.26
CA GLY A 504 13.30 8.72 7.25
C GLY A 504 14.18 9.93 6.92
N PHE A 505 13.69 10.82 6.05
CA PHE A 505 14.42 12.06 5.76
C PHE A 505 14.39 12.98 6.99
N LYS A 506 15.57 13.31 7.53
CA LYS A 506 15.74 14.17 8.73
C LYS A 506 15.22 13.57 10.05
N ARG A 507 15.01 12.25 10.14
CA ARG A 507 14.48 11.59 11.34
C ARG A 507 14.82 10.11 11.42
N VAL A 508 14.94 9.60 12.63
CA VAL A 508 15.00 8.17 12.97
C VAL A 508 13.95 7.88 14.05
N ALA A 509 13.29 6.73 13.97
CA ALA A 509 12.29 6.34 14.96
C ALA A 509 12.30 4.85 15.30
N TRP A 510 11.65 4.52 16.43
CA TRP A 510 11.38 3.17 16.90
C TRP A 510 10.07 3.15 17.72
N PRO A 511 9.25 2.09 17.67
CA PRO A 511 9.36 0.93 16.78
C PRO A 511 8.94 1.24 15.33
N GLU A 512 8.24 2.35 15.10
CA GLU A 512 7.75 2.76 13.78
C GLU A 512 7.99 4.24 13.47
N LEU A 513 8.12 4.59 12.19
CA LEU A 513 8.07 5.97 11.71
C LEU A 513 6.61 6.43 11.64
N ARG A 514 6.14 7.04 12.72
CA ARG A 514 4.80 7.64 12.75
C ARG A 514 4.73 8.89 11.88
N ARG A 515 3.73 8.96 11.01
CA ARG A 515 3.53 10.02 10.01
C ARG A 515 3.40 11.40 10.66
N LEU A 516 4.15 12.37 10.14
CA LEU A 516 4.02 13.77 10.52
C LEU A 516 2.84 14.47 9.79
N PRO A 517 2.24 15.53 10.36
CA PRO A 517 2.63 16.21 11.60
C PRO A 517 2.06 15.55 12.87
N LEU A 518 2.94 15.24 13.82
CA LEU A 518 2.57 14.90 15.19
C LEU A 518 2.72 16.13 16.08
N ILE A 519 1.74 16.35 16.95
CA ILE A 519 1.76 17.40 17.97
C ILE A 519 1.69 16.78 19.36
N THR A 520 2.09 17.57 20.36
CA THR A 520 1.91 17.18 21.76
C THR A 520 0.42 17.09 22.08
N SER A 521 -0.02 15.90 22.48
CA SER A 521 -1.40 15.60 22.88
C SER A 521 -1.61 15.99 24.34
N ALA A 522 -2.80 16.49 24.67
CA ALA A 522 -3.19 16.82 26.05
C ALA A 522 -3.42 15.58 26.95
N GLY A 523 -3.25 14.37 26.42
CA GLY A 523 -3.32 13.13 27.18
C GLY A 523 -2.25 13.06 28.27
N LYS A 524 -2.58 12.41 29.40
CA LYS A 524 -1.59 12.08 30.42
C LYS A 524 -0.81 10.84 29.99
N LEU A 525 0.47 10.77 30.36
CA LEU A 525 1.25 9.54 30.20
C LEU A 525 0.59 8.41 31.02
N PRO A 526 0.66 7.15 30.55
CA PRO A 526 0.23 6.00 31.33
C PRO A 526 0.94 5.97 32.69
N ALA A 527 0.24 5.56 33.74
CA ALA A 527 0.75 5.61 35.12
C ALA A 527 2.08 4.84 35.29
N GLY A 528 2.25 3.70 34.61
CA GLY A 528 3.50 2.93 34.63
C GLY A 528 4.67 3.64 33.96
N VAL A 529 4.41 4.40 32.90
CA VAL A 529 5.41 5.19 32.17
C VAL A 529 5.78 6.47 32.95
N GLU A 530 4.81 7.13 33.58
CA GLU A 530 5.04 8.32 34.39
C GLU A 530 5.97 8.02 35.59
N GLN A 531 5.87 6.81 36.18
CA GLN A 531 6.73 6.40 37.31
C GLN A 531 8.22 6.31 36.94
N VAL A 532 8.53 5.92 35.71
CA VAL A 532 9.92 5.73 35.24
C VAL A 532 10.42 6.87 34.35
N ARG A 533 9.60 7.92 34.15
CA ARG A 533 9.89 9.04 33.25
C ARG A 533 11.27 9.64 33.47
N GLN A 534 11.63 9.90 34.72
CA GLN A 534 12.91 10.55 35.07
C GLN A 534 14.13 9.67 34.73
N ASP A 535 13.99 8.35 34.84
CA ASP A 535 15.07 7.41 34.51
C ASP A 535 15.24 7.32 33.00
N ILE A 536 14.13 7.29 32.25
CA ILE A 536 14.13 7.32 30.78
C ILE A 536 14.76 8.61 30.25
N GLU A 537 14.34 9.78 30.74
CA GLU A 537 14.88 11.07 30.31
C GLU A 537 16.38 11.18 30.62
N ARG A 538 16.83 10.66 31.78
CA ARG A 538 18.25 10.64 32.15
C ARG A 538 19.08 9.75 31.24
N GLU A 539 18.59 8.56 30.91
CA GLU A 539 19.29 7.64 30.02
C GLU A 539 19.35 8.21 28.59
N ALA A 540 18.28 8.87 28.13
CA ALA A 540 18.28 9.55 26.85
C ALA A 540 19.34 10.66 26.77
N VAL A 541 19.54 11.43 27.84
CA VAL A 541 20.63 12.42 27.92
C VAL A 541 22.00 11.74 27.85
N SER A 542 22.18 10.61 28.53
CA SER A 542 23.43 9.84 28.50
C SER A 542 23.77 9.34 27.08
N ILE A 543 22.79 8.72 26.42
CA ILE A 543 22.94 8.14 25.07
C ILE A 543 23.19 9.24 24.04
N THR A 544 22.45 10.35 24.08
CA THR A 544 22.65 11.47 23.13
C THR A 544 24.04 12.10 23.27
N LYS A 545 24.58 12.21 24.49
CA LYS A 545 25.95 12.67 24.72
C LYS A 545 26.99 11.69 24.20
N LYS A 546 26.79 10.38 24.41
CA LYS A 546 27.68 9.31 23.93
C LYS A 546 27.84 9.32 22.41
N HIS A 547 26.74 9.55 21.68
CA HIS A 547 26.72 9.57 20.20
C HIS A 547 26.96 10.97 19.60
N GLY A 548 27.30 11.98 20.41
CA GLY A 548 27.64 13.31 19.91
C GLY A 548 26.50 14.02 19.18
N LEU A 549 25.26 13.83 19.66
CA LEU A 549 24.02 14.41 19.10
C LEU A 549 23.65 15.77 19.69
N GLN A 550 24.51 16.34 20.55
CA GLN A 550 24.27 17.62 21.23
C GLN A 550 24.56 18.82 20.32
N PHE A 551 23.86 19.93 20.55
CA PHE A 551 24.16 21.23 19.92
C PHE A 551 25.45 21.82 20.53
N GLU A 552 26.22 22.55 19.73
CA GLU A 552 27.51 23.15 20.17
C GLU A 552 27.34 24.30 21.17
N ASP A 553 26.19 24.99 21.14
CA ASP A 553 25.86 26.08 22.07
C ASP A 553 25.00 25.55 23.23
N GLU A 554 25.68 25.15 24.31
CA GLU A 554 25.06 24.76 25.59
C GLU A 554 24.36 25.97 26.23
N GLU A 555 23.01 26.03 26.24
CA GLU A 555 22.26 26.48 27.43
C GLU A 555 20.72 26.33 27.37
N GLU A 556 20.02 26.25 26.22
CA GLU A 556 18.53 26.24 26.26
C GLU A 556 17.75 25.39 25.23
N GLN A 557 18.39 24.65 24.31
CA GLN A 557 17.65 23.87 23.30
C GLN A 557 17.76 22.35 23.49
N SER A 558 16.69 21.85 24.13
CA SER A 558 16.13 20.49 24.12
C SER A 558 16.98 19.34 24.65
N SER A 559 16.94 19.16 25.97
CA SER A 559 17.08 17.81 26.54
C SER A 559 16.00 16.89 25.94
N PRO A 560 16.25 15.58 25.81
CA PRO A 560 15.23 14.59 25.49
C PRO A 560 13.97 14.78 26.37
N GLN A 561 12.79 14.74 25.76
CA GLN A 561 11.51 14.94 26.45
C GLN A 561 10.59 13.75 26.27
N MET A 562 9.96 13.32 27.36
CA MET A 562 8.89 12.32 27.31
C MET A 562 7.53 13.02 27.20
N GLU A 563 6.83 12.82 26.08
CA GLU A 563 5.54 13.45 25.79
C GLU A 563 4.53 12.48 25.19
N MET A 564 3.24 12.76 25.37
CA MET A 564 2.21 12.13 24.53
C MET A 564 2.19 12.83 23.17
N ARG A 565 2.51 12.12 22.10
CA ARG A 565 2.54 12.67 20.73
C ARG A 565 1.50 11.97 19.87
N GLY A 566 0.68 12.72 19.14
CA GLY A 566 -0.38 12.20 18.29
C GLY A 566 -0.69 13.13 17.12
N VAL A 567 -1.53 12.67 16.20
CA VAL A 567 -1.95 13.45 15.04
C VAL A 567 -2.76 14.67 15.49
N SER A 568 -2.53 15.81 14.85
CA SER A 568 -3.28 17.04 15.13
C SER A 568 -4.79 16.79 15.02
N GLU A 569 -5.56 17.34 15.96
CA GLU A 569 -7.01 17.19 16.05
C GLU A 569 -7.55 15.78 16.34
N LYS A 570 -6.66 14.76 16.52
CA LYS A 570 -7.03 13.39 16.92
C LYS A 570 -6.27 12.96 18.20
N PRO A 571 -6.59 13.51 19.37
CA PRO A 571 -5.95 13.19 20.65
C PRO A 571 -5.90 11.69 21.00
N SER A 572 -6.86 10.91 20.50
CA SER A 572 -6.94 9.44 20.67
C SER A 572 -5.77 8.68 20.04
N THR A 573 -5.02 9.30 19.14
CA THR A 573 -3.81 8.74 18.52
C THR A 573 -2.54 9.05 19.32
N GLY A 574 -2.66 9.72 20.48
CA GLY A 574 -1.53 10.07 21.32
C GLY A 574 -0.86 8.84 21.92
N LEU A 575 0.45 8.69 21.69
CA LEU A 575 1.28 7.65 22.30
C LEU A 575 2.47 8.26 23.07
N PRO A 576 2.93 7.62 24.16
CA PRO A 576 4.15 8.01 24.86
C PRO A 576 5.35 8.01 23.92
N THR A 577 6.09 9.11 23.86
CA THR A 577 7.19 9.30 22.91
C THR A 577 8.35 10.03 23.57
N ILE A 578 9.55 9.46 23.47
CA ILE A 578 10.82 10.10 23.77
C ILE A 578 11.22 10.91 22.53
N LEU A 579 11.12 12.23 22.64
CA LEU A 579 11.45 13.17 21.58
C LEU A 579 12.86 13.71 21.80
N ILE A 580 13.73 13.49 20.83
CA ILE A 580 15.12 13.94 20.82
C ILE A 580 15.31 14.84 19.60
N PHE A 581 15.73 16.08 19.82
CA PHE A 581 16.14 16.97 18.74
C PHE A 581 17.66 16.97 18.62
N ALA A 582 18.15 16.80 17.39
CA ALA A 582 19.57 16.80 17.10
C ALA A 582 19.84 17.47 15.73
N PRO A 583 21.03 18.08 15.52
CA PRO A 583 21.40 18.61 14.20
C PRO A 583 21.50 17.48 13.17
N TRP A 584 20.99 17.71 11.95
CA TRP A 584 21.03 16.72 10.86
C TRP A 584 22.12 17.01 9.82
N PRO A 585 23.32 16.44 9.98
CA PRO A 585 24.25 16.26 8.87
C PRO A 585 24.10 14.84 8.29
N THR A 586 23.99 14.74 6.97
CA THR A 586 23.85 13.46 6.24
C THR A 586 24.91 12.42 6.64
N GLU A 587 26.09 12.88 7.08
CA GLU A 587 27.21 12.05 7.51
C GLU A 587 27.01 11.39 8.88
N LYS A 588 26.13 11.93 9.75
CA LYS A 588 25.85 11.40 11.11
C LYS A 588 24.57 10.58 11.21
N GLN A 589 23.95 10.21 10.08
CA GLN A 589 22.74 9.37 10.11
C GLN A 589 22.96 8.05 10.88
N ARG A 590 24.16 7.47 10.78
CA ARG A 590 24.53 6.26 11.53
C ARG A 590 24.57 6.47 13.04
N ASP A 591 25.00 7.65 13.49
CA ASP A 591 25.05 7.97 14.92
C ASP A 591 23.63 8.12 15.49
N TRP A 592 22.69 8.65 14.70
CA TRP A 592 21.27 8.71 15.06
C TRP A 592 20.65 7.32 15.16
N GLU A 593 20.93 6.45 14.18
CA GLU A 593 20.47 5.07 14.18
C GLU A 593 21.00 4.30 15.40
N ALA A 594 22.29 4.46 15.71
CA ALA A 594 22.91 3.84 16.89
C ALA A 594 22.31 4.33 18.21
N ALA A 595 22.07 5.64 18.35
CA ALA A 595 21.45 6.21 19.54
C ALA A 595 20.01 5.73 19.74
N ALA A 596 19.21 5.67 18.67
CA ALA A 596 17.84 5.16 18.72
C ALA A 596 17.80 3.66 19.06
N GLN A 597 18.76 2.88 18.55
CA GLN A 597 18.88 1.45 18.83
C GLN A 597 19.26 1.20 20.30
N GLU A 598 20.19 1.98 20.84
CA GLU A 598 20.59 1.90 22.25
C GLU A 598 19.41 2.26 23.17
N MET A 599 18.61 3.28 22.81
CA MET A 599 17.39 3.62 23.53
C MET A 599 16.37 2.48 23.51
N ALA A 600 16.15 1.86 22.35
CA ALA A 600 15.21 0.75 22.22
C ALA A 600 15.62 -0.46 23.07
N ILE A 601 16.92 -0.77 23.16
CA ILE A 601 17.45 -1.82 24.04
C ILE A 601 17.17 -1.48 25.51
N PHE A 602 17.46 -0.25 25.93
CA PHE A 602 17.19 0.20 27.29
C PHE A 602 15.69 0.08 27.66
N LEU A 603 14.79 0.50 26.77
CA LEU A 603 13.34 0.40 26.99
C LEU A 603 12.87 -1.05 27.08
N ALA A 604 13.43 -1.94 26.26
CA ALA A 604 13.14 -3.37 26.32
C ALA A 604 13.54 -3.96 27.68
N ASP A 605 14.71 -3.60 28.22
CA ASP A 605 15.15 -4.04 29.54
C ASP A 605 14.31 -3.44 30.66
N LEU A 606 13.97 -2.15 30.58
CA LEU A 606 13.12 -1.47 31.56
C LEU A 606 11.70 -2.06 31.62
N SER A 607 11.15 -2.46 30.48
CA SER A 607 9.82 -3.10 30.40
C SER A 607 9.74 -4.46 31.11
N ARG A 608 10.88 -5.14 31.33
CA ARG A 608 10.93 -6.42 32.06
C ARG A 608 10.70 -6.25 33.56
N VAL A 609 10.92 -5.04 34.09
CA VAL A 609 10.86 -4.73 35.53
C VAL A 609 9.76 -3.73 35.88
N CYS A 610 9.08 -3.15 34.88
CA CYS A 610 8.06 -2.13 35.07
C CYS A 610 6.76 -2.48 34.33
N SER A 611 5.64 -1.90 34.76
CA SER A 611 4.29 -2.22 34.26
C SER A 611 3.94 -1.50 32.95
N PHE A 612 4.75 -1.69 31.90
CA PHE A 612 4.47 -1.26 30.53
C PHE A 612 5.19 -2.18 29.52
N SER A 613 4.68 -2.32 28.30
CA SER A 613 5.33 -3.10 27.24
C SER A 613 6.47 -2.29 26.60
N GLY A 614 7.56 -2.95 26.18
CA GLY A 614 8.70 -2.25 25.55
C GLY A 614 8.31 -1.40 24.35
N THR A 615 7.26 -1.79 23.61
CA THR A 615 6.73 -1.07 22.43
C THR A 615 5.68 -0.01 22.76
N ASP A 616 5.30 0.15 24.04
CA ASP A 616 4.34 1.18 24.46
C ASP A 616 4.95 2.60 24.38
N ILE A 617 6.28 2.70 24.33
CA ILE A 617 7.04 3.95 24.28
C ILE A 617 7.74 4.05 22.93
N HIS A 618 7.49 5.14 22.22
CA HIS A 618 8.15 5.45 20.96
C HIS A 618 9.42 6.27 21.19
N VAL A 619 10.41 6.12 20.32
CA VAL A 619 11.61 6.94 20.27
C VAL A 619 11.59 7.68 18.95
N GLU A 620 11.78 9.00 18.97
CA GLU A 620 11.89 9.83 17.78
C GLU A 620 13.09 10.78 17.91
N ILE A 621 14.11 10.55 17.08
CA ILE A 621 15.22 11.48 16.89
C ILE A 621 14.95 12.24 15.61
N MET A 622 14.77 13.56 15.67
CA MET A 622 14.42 14.37 14.50
C MET A 622 15.15 15.70 14.45
N ALA A 623 15.35 16.18 13.22
CA ALA A 623 15.95 17.48 12.99
C ALA A 623 14.97 18.58 13.44
N PRO A 624 15.43 19.65 14.11
CA PRO A 624 14.55 20.72 14.60
C PRO A 624 13.66 21.32 13.51
N GLU A 625 14.12 21.34 12.26
CA GLU A 625 13.40 21.89 11.11
C GLU A 625 12.08 21.16 10.82
N LEU A 626 11.91 19.91 11.29
CA LEU A 626 10.67 19.15 11.13
C LEU A 626 9.57 19.55 12.13
N VAL A 627 9.93 20.18 13.25
CA VAL A 627 8.98 20.57 14.32
C VAL A 627 8.91 22.06 14.59
N GLN A 628 9.98 22.78 14.27
CA GLN A 628 10.05 24.20 14.48
C GLN A 628 9.05 24.89 13.55
N ARG A 629 8.61 26.06 13.99
CA ARG A 629 7.76 26.90 13.16
C ARG A 629 8.51 27.23 11.88
N THR A 630 7.94 26.83 10.74
CA THR A 630 8.51 27.10 9.43
C THR A 630 8.02 28.45 8.93
N TYR A 631 8.97 29.22 8.41
CA TYR A 631 8.78 30.51 7.81
C TYR A 631 9.16 30.41 6.35
N TYR A 632 8.23 30.80 5.49
CA TYR A 632 8.46 30.77 4.06
C TYR A 632 7.89 31.99 3.36
N THR A 633 8.48 32.29 2.21
CA THR A 633 7.96 33.27 1.26
C THR A 633 8.48 32.92 -0.14
N ASN A 634 8.01 33.64 -1.15
CA ASN A 634 8.46 33.40 -2.51
C ASN A 634 9.89 33.89 -2.75
N ILE A 635 10.52 33.41 -3.83
CA ILE A 635 11.82 33.92 -4.29
C ILE A 635 11.56 35.04 -5.29
N ASP A 636 11.86 36.28 -4.90
CA ASP A 636 11.78 37.47 -5.76
C ASP A 636 13.04 37.62 -6.64
N ASP A 637 13.41 36.55 -7.35
CA ASP A 637 14.55 36.54 -8.28
C ASP A 637 14.13 36.12 -9.70
N PRO A 638 14.27 37.01 -10.71
CA PRO A 638 13.93 36.76 -12.12
C PRO A 638 14.59 35.50 -12.72
N VAL A 639 15.82 35.20 -12.31
CA VAL A 639 16.62 34.10 -12.85
C VAL A 639 16.01 32.77 -12.42
N PHE A 640 15.62 32.69 -11.15
CA PHE A 640 15.10 31.47 -10.55
C PHE A 640 13.72 31.08 -11.13
N GLN A 641 12.85 32.04 -11.39
CA GLN A 641 11.48 31.79 -11.85
C GLN A 641 11.37 31.41 -13.34
N LYS A 642 12.32 31.84 -14.19
CA LYS A 642 12.27 31.60 -15.64
C LYS A 642 12.71 30.19 -16.06
N GLN A 643 13.65 29.59 -15.32
CA GLN A 643 14.22 28.26 -15.61
C GLN A 643 13.41 27.10 -15.01
N LEU A 644 12.66 27.33 -13.91
CA LEU A 644 11.90 26.28 -13.22
C LEU A 644 10.62 25.81 -13.92
N LYS A 645 10.14 26.52 -14.95
CA LYS A 645 9.07 26.01 -15.83
C LYS A 645 9.43 24.67 -16.50
N ALA A 646 10.70 24.27 -16.46
CA ALA A 646 11.21 23.04 -17.07
C ALA A 646 11.21 21.80 -16.13
N THR A 647 11.01 21.95 -14.81
CA THR A 647 11.08 20.84 -13.84
C THR A 647 9.73 20.63 -13.16
N SER A 648 9.03 19.57 -13.57
CA SER A 648 7.71 19.20 -13.05
C SER A 648 7.76 18.64 -11.62
N HIS A 649 6.80 19.07 -10.76
CA HIS A 649 6.40 18.50 -9.44
C HIS A 649 6.88 19.17 -8.12
N ALA A 650 7.31 20.44 -8.11
CA ALA A 650 7.71 21.12 -6.86
C ALA A 650 7.45 22.64 -6.89
N SER A 651 7.61 23.31 -5.75
CA SER A 651 7.58 24.79 -5.66
C SER A 651 8.90 25.32 -5.11
N LEU A 652 9.40 26.44 -5.65
CA LEU A 652 10.63 27.07 -5.18
C LEU A 652 10.29 28.24 -4.24
N GLN A 653 10.82 28.20 -3.02
CA GLN A 653 10.48 29.15 -1.96
C GLN A 653 11.72 29.49 -1.12
N LYS A 654 11.74 30.67 -0.51
CA LYS A 654 12.58 30.95 0.66
C LYS A 654 11.97 30.20 1.82
N TYR A 655 12.58 29.10 2.29
CA TYR A 655 11.97 28.20 3.29
C TYR A 655 12.97 27.87 4.39
N GLY A 656 12.59 28.06 5.65
CA GLY A 656 13.42 27.72 6.79
C GLY A 656 12.75 28.08 8.12
N THR A 657 13.52 28.12 9.20
CA THR A 657 13.01 28.42 10.56
C THR A 657 13.29 29.86 10.98
N ASN A 658 13.95 30.67 10.14
CA ASN A 658 14.24 32.07 10.44
C ASN A 658 13.00 32.94 10.22
N TYR A 659 12.60 33.71 11.23
CA TYR A 659 11.48 34.64 11.15
C TYR A 659 11.73 35.78 10.14
N LEU A 660 13.00 36.12 9.88
CA LEU A 660 13.41 37.01 8.80
C LEU A 660 13.46 36.22 7.50
N LEU A 661 12.36 36.26 6.75
CA LEU A 661 12.14 35.45 5.55
C LEU A 661 13.27 35.53 4.50
N GLU A 662 13.90 36.69 4.33
CA GLU A 662 14.99 36.91 3.38
C GLU A 662 16.25 36.06 3.68
N ASN A 663 16.48 35.78 4.97
CA ASN A 663 17.61 35.01 5.46
C ASN A 663 17.43 33.49 5.30
N ASN A 664 16.21 33.03 5.00
CA ASN A 664 15.99 31.62 4.72
C ASN A 664 16.66 31.24 3.38
N PRO A 665 17.11 29.98 3.22
CA PRO A 665 17.70 29.53 1.96
C PRO A 665 16.63 29.38 0.86
N PRO A 666 17.03 29.52 -0.42
CA PRO A 666 16.21 29.08 -1.54
C PRO A 666 16.05 27.56 -1.48
N THR A 667 14.80 27.07 -1.52
CA THR A 667 14.49 25.66 -1.29
C THR A 667 13.42 25.17 -2.27
N VAL A 668 13.70 24.05 -2.94
CA VAL A 668 12.69 23.27 -3.67
C VAL A 668 11.87 22.51 -2.64
N TYR A 669 10.64 22.98 -2.42
CA TYR A 669 9.66 22.39 -1.52
C TYR A 669 8.78 21.38 -2.28
N ILE A 670 8.82 20.13 -1.83
CA ILE A 670 8.07 18.99 -2.37
C ILE A 670 7.04 18.54 -1.33
N SER A 671 5.78 18.58 -1.71
CA SER A 671 4.65 18.15 -0.90
C SER A 671 4.12 16.85 -1.48
N VAL A 672 4.11 15.78 -0.68
CA VAL A 672 3.66 14.45 -1.10
C VAL A 672 2.42 13.99 -0.34
N SER A 673 1.71 12.99 -0.86
CA SER A 673 0.53 12.45 -0.19
C SER A 673 0.86 11.94 1.23
N HIS A 674 -0.11 12.01 2.14
CA HIS A 674 0.04 11.55 3.52
C HIS A 674 0.39 10.05 3.64
N ASP A 675 0.10 9.24 2.63
CA ASP A 675 0.42 7.81 2.56
C ASP A 675 1.78 7.51 1.90
N SER A 676 2.56 8.53 1.55
CA SER A 676 3.91 8.34 0.99
C SER A 676 4.85 7.62 1.98
N ASP A 677 5.79 6.83 1.49
CA ASP A 677 6.77 6.13 2.32
C ASP A 677 8.00 7.01 2.56
N GLU A 678 8.17 7.51 3.80
CA GLU A 678 9.30 8.39 4.18
C GLU A 678 10.66 7.71 4.00
N THR A 679 10.73 6.38 4.01
CA THR A 679 12.00 5.63 3.91
C THR A 679 12.66 5.77 2.54
N GLN A 680 11.88 6.11 1.51
CA GLN A 680 12.35 6.28 0.13
C GLN A 680 12.73 7.72 -0.21
N TRP A 681 12.38 8.69 0.66
CA TRP A 681 12.53 10.11 0.37
C TRP A 681 13.99 10.56 0.23
N HIS A 682 14.90 9.91 0.95
CA HIS A 682 16.32 10.27 0.92
C HIS A 682 16.92 10.14 -0.49
N GLU A 683 16.59 9.07 -1.21
CA GLU A 683 17.06 8.85 -2.58
C GLU A 683 16.51 9.90 -3.55
N VAL A 684 15.21 10.22 -3.41
CA VAL A 684 14.53 11.25 -4.20
C VAL A 684 15.17 12.62 -3.98
N VAL A 685 15.35 13.01 -2.72
CA VAL A 685 15.98 14.30 -2.36
C VAL A 685 17.40 14.37 -2.90
N THR A 686 18.16 13.29 -2.80
CA THR A 686 19.54 13.22 -3.29
C THR A 686 19.61 13.39 -4.80
N GLU A 687 18.74 12.73 -5.56
CA GLU A 687 18.74 12.83 -7.03
C GLU A 687 18.24 14.21 -7.51
N VAL A 688 17.24 14.79 -6.84
CA VAL A 688 16.80 16.17 -7.11
C VAL A 688 17.94 17.15 -6.82
N LYS A 689 18.62 17.00 -5.68
CA LYS A 689 19.73 17.87 -5.30
C LYS A 689 20.89 17.77 -6.30
N LYS A 690 21.26 16.56 -6.70
CA LYS A 690 22.27 16.31 -7.74
C LYS A 690 21.91 16.94 -9.09
N THR A 691 20.62 16.89 -9.46
CA THR A 691 20.13 17.53 -10.68
C THR A 691 20.26 19.06 -10.61
N LEU A 692 19.91 19.65 -9.47
CA LEU A 692 20.10 21.09 -9.23
C LEU A 692 21.58 21.48 -9.28
N ASP A 693 22.45 20.70 -8.63
CA ASP A 693 23.89 20.96 -8.60
C ASP A 693 24.49 20.87 -10.01
N ALA A 694 24.10 19.87 -10.81
CA ALA A 694 24.50 19.73 -12.21
C ALA A 694 24.02 20.89 -13.10
N ALA A 695 22.88 21.50 -12.76
CA ALA A 695 22.37 22.69 -13.42
C ALA A 695 23.05 24.00 -12.94
N GLY A 696 23.97 23.94 -11.98
CA GLY A 696 24.68 25.09 -11.41
C GLY A 696 23.99 25.73 -10.20
N TRP A 697 23.06 25.03 -9.55
CA TRP A 697 22.21 25.53 -8.46
C TRP A 697 22.59 24.92 -7.11
N SER A 698 23.89 24.95 -6.79
CA SER A 698 24.46 24.36 -5.58
C SER A 698 23.87 24.93 -4.28
N ASP A 699 23.43 26.17 -4.31
CA ASP A 699 22.95 26.88 -3.12
C ASP A 699 21.47 26.62 -2.82
N VAL A 700 20.75 25.93 -3.72
CA VAL A 700 19.33 25.60 -3.53
C VAL A 700 19.16 24.30 -2.75
N GLN A 701 18.42 24.38 -1.65
CA GLN A 701 18.09 23.23 -0.81
C GLN A 701 16.88 22.47 -1.35
N VAL A 702 16.67 21.25 -0.86
CA VAL A 702 15.50 20.44 -1.18
C VAL A 702 14.85 20.01 0.14
N HIS A 703 13.55 20.24 0.25
CA HIS A 703 12.74 19.82 1.40
C HIS A 703 11.53 19.03 0.92
N ILE A 704 11.25 17.92 1.58
CA ILE A 704 10.12 17.04 1.28
C ILE A 704 9.34 16.78 2.56
N GLU A 705 8.01 16.82 2.49
CA GLU A 705 7.15 16.53 3.63
C GLU A 705 5.76 16.01 3.22
N HIS A 706 5.10 15.35 4.17
CA HIS A 706 3.72 14.90 4.04
C HIS A 706 2.74 16.07 3.95
N ASN A 707 1.74 15.89 3.09
CA ASN A 707 0.60 16.77 2.95
C ASN A 707 -0.67 16.10 3.47
N GLU A 708 -1.21 16.65 4.55
CA GLU A 708 -2.63 16.49 4.86
C GLU A 708 -3.39 17.59 4.09
N GLY A 709 -3.84 17.27 2.88
CA GLY A 709 -4.64 18.20 2.09
C GLY A 709 -5.85 18.72 2.89
N MET A 710 -6.34 19.91 2.59
CA MET A 710 -7.50 20.48 3.29
C MET A 710 -8.78 19.71 2.96
N VAL A 711 -9.05 18.62 3.69
CA VAL A 711 -10.19 17.73 3.45
C VAL A 711 -11.49 18.44 3.82
N GLY A 712 -12.52 18.32 2.98
CA GLY A 712 -13.88 18.69 3.35
C GLY A 712 -14.40 17.83 4.51
N TYR A 713 -14.91 18.44 5.56
CA TYR A 713 -15.40 17.71 6.73
C TYR A 713 -16.82 17.20 6.53
N PHE A 714 -17.04 15.92 6.85
CA PHE A 714 -18.35 15.29 6.90
C PHE A 714 -18.78 15.12 8.35
N ASP A 715 -19.92 15.68 8.72
CA ASP A 715 -20.45 15.53 10.08
C ASP A 715 -21.45 14.37 10.15
N ASN A 716 -21.41 13.66 11.27
CA ASN A 716 -22.40 12.64 11.59
C ASN A 716 -23.78 13.26 11.69
N PHE A 717 -24.79 12.54 11.18
CA PHE A 717 -26.16 13.05 11.17
C PHE A 717 -26.75 13.27 12.57
N THR A 718 -26.45 12.38 13.53
CA THR A 718 -27.15 12.35 14.83
C THR A 718 -26.30 12.76 16.02
N SER A 719 -25.00 12.53 16.01
CA SER A 719 -24.16 12.71 17.21
C SER A 719 -22.70 13.03 16.83
N PRO A 720 -22.35 14.32 16.71
CA PRO A 720 -20.97 14.73 16.48
C PRO A 720 -20.11 14.47 17.73
N THR A 721 -18.84 14.11 17.51
CA THR A 721 -17.84 13.99 18.59
C THR A 721 -17.47 15.36 19.16
N ARG A 722 -16.83 15.40 20.34
CA ARG A 722 -16.35 16.66 20.93
C ARG A 722 -15.36 17.40 20.02
N GLU A 723 -14.52 16.66 19.31
CA GLU A 723 -13.58 17.19 18.32
C GLU A 723 -14.31 17.80 17.13
N GLN A 724 -15.32 17.10 16.59
CA GLN A 724 -16.19 17.63 15.52
C GLN A 724 -16.91 18.90 15.95
N MET A 725 -17.37 18.97 17.20
CA MET A 725 -17.96 20.18 17.77
C MET A 725 -16.96 21.34 17.83
N ASN A 726 -15.78 21.12 18.42
CA ASN A 726 -14.72 22.12 18.51
C ASN A 726 -14.31 22.63 17.13
N ARG A 727 -14.18 21.73 16.15
CA ARG A 727 -13.91 22.05 14.75
C ARG A 727 -15.02 22.88 14.12
N GLY A 728 -16.29 22.53 14.35
CA GLY A 728 -17.42 23.29 13.84
C GLY A 728 -17.48 24.73 14.35
N TYR A 729 -17.09 24.99 15.61
CA TYR A 729 -16.92 26.37 16.10
C TYR A 729 -15.78 27.09 15.41
N ARG A 730 -14.63 26.42 15.20
CA ARG A 730 -13.48 27.01 14.49
C ARG A 730 -13.84 27.41 13.05
N LEU A 731 -14.66 26.60 12.38
CA LEU A 731 -15.19 26.80 11.02
C LEU A 731 -16.49 27.62 10.93
N LYS A 732 -16.89 28.32 12.00
CA LYS A 732 -18.09 29.18 12.05
C LYS A 732 -19.40 28.47 11.61
N LYS A 733 -19.59 27.21 12.01
CA LYS A 733 -20.85 26.51 11.75
C LYS A 733 -22.01 27.01 12.63
N ARG A 734 -21.74 27.57 13.80
CA ARG A 734 -22.77 28.19 14.66
C ARG A 734 -23.29 29.47 14.02
N ILE A 735 -24.61 29.56 13.84
CA ILE A 735 -25.31 30.75 13.38
C ILE A 735 -26.14 31.23 14.56
N GLU A 736 -25.66 32.24 15.30
CA GLU A 736 -26.35 32.75 16.49
C GLU A 736 -27.66 33.47 16.14
N ASP A 737 -27.71 34.12 14.98
CA ASP A 737 -28.90 34.81 14.49
C ASP A 737 -29.97 33.86 13.91
N GLU A 738 -31.14 34.43 13.61
CA GLU A 738 -32.20 33.75 12.87
C GLU A 738 -31.70 33.33 11.46
N TYR A 739 -32.26 32.23 10.95
CA TYR A 739 -32.02 31.89 9.55
C TYR A 739 -32.71 32.91 8.65
N TYR A 740 -31.92 33.52 7.77
CA TYR A 740 -32.39 34.55 6.84
C TYR A 740 -32.85 33.95 5.50
N SER A 741 -33.79 34.62 4.85
CA SER A 741 -34.34 34.23 3.54
C SER A 741 -33.54 34.81 2.36
N THR A 742 -32.74 35.85 2.57
CA THR A 742 -31.90 36.47 1.54
C THR A 742 -30.54 35.81 1.49
N VAL A 743 -30.03 35.49 0.30
CA VAL A 743 -28.73 34.80 0.12
C VAL A 743 -27.62 35.81 -0.19
N HIS A 744 -26.45 35.61 0.40
CA HIS A 744 -25.31 36.53 0.32
C HIS A 744 -24.05 35.85 -0.24
N ILE A 745 -23.10 36.69 -0.65
CA ILE A 745 -21.74 36.23 -0.97
C ILE A 745 -21.09 35.70 0.31
N GLY A 746 -20.45 34.53 0.22
CA GLY A 746 -19.80 33.87 1.35
C GLY A 746 -20.70 32.92 2.12
N ASP A 747 -22.01 32.90 1.87
CA ASP A 747 -22.93 31.97 2.52
C ASP A 747 -22.57 30.51 2.20
N ASP A 748 -22.87 29.59 3.12
CA ASP A 748 -22.75 28.18 2.82
C ASP A 748 -23.93 27.68 1.99
N PHE A 749 -23.67 26.64 1.22
CA PHE A 749 -24.70 25.80 0.64
C PHE A 749 -24.26 24.33 0.65
N GLY A 750 -25.22 23.42 0.52
CA GLY A 750 -24.94 21.99 0.39
C GLY A 750 -26.00 21.27 -0.43
N ALA A 751 -25.70 20.04 -0.84
CA ALA A 751 -26.66 19.18 -1.52
C ALA A 751 -27.83 18.83 -0.57
N ALA A 752 -29.06 18.92 -1.05
CA ALA A 752 -30.26 18.66 -0.27
C ALA A 752 -30.53 17.14 -0.10
N ARG A 753 -29.51 16.36 0.26
CA ARG A 753 -29.60 14.92 0.55
C ARG A 753 -28.65 14.51 1.66
N TYR A 754 -28.87 13.32 2.20
CA TYR A 754 -27.87 12.62 3.01
C TYR A 754 -26.99 11.78 2.11
N ILE A 755 -25.74 11.59 2.53
CA ILE A 755 -24.80 10.67 1.90
C ILE A 755 -24.55 9.48 2.83
N LYS A 756 -24.19 8.34 2.25
CA LYS A 756 -23.90 7.10 2.98
C LYS A 756 -22.41 6.83 2.90
N ARG A 757 -21.75 6.71 4.06
CA ARG A 757 -20.36 6.25 4.16
C ARG A 757 -20.30 4.74 3.86
N THR A 758 -19.15 4.23 3.42
CA THR A 758 -19.01 2.82 2.99
C THR A 758 -19.37 1.78 4.06
N ASP A 759 -19.27 2.11 5.35
CA ASP A 759 -19.71 1.29 6.48
C ASP A 759 -21.22 1.40 6.79
N GLY A 760 -21.92 2.26 6.06
CA GLY A 760 -23.35 2.48 6.17
C GLY A 760 -23.78 3.65 7.03
N GLU A 761 -22.85 4.37 7.66
CA GLU A 761 -23.19 5.57 8.43
C GLU A 761 -23.77 6.68 7.55
N ARG A 762 -24.79 7.37 8.04
CA ARG A 762 -25.39 8.53 7.35
C ARG A 762 -24.69 9.81 7.77
N LEU A 763 -24.22 10.55 6.79
CA LEU A 763 -23.50 11.81 6.99
C LEU A 763 -24.23 12.97 6.33
N SER A 764 -24.00 14.17 6.86
CA SER A 764 -24.28 15.39 6.13
C SER A 764 -23.25 15.57 5.01
N PRO A 765 -23.65 16.00 3.79
CA PRO A 765 -22.70 16.33 2.74
C PRO A 765 -21.82 17.50 3.15
N THR A 766 -20.67 17.64 2.49
CA THR A 766 -19.81 18.81 2.62
C THR A 766 -20.52 20.06 2.11
N ASN A 767 -20.07 21.21 2.61
CA ASN A 767 -20.59 22.51 2.20
C ASN A 767 -19.63 23.19 1.24
N GLY A 768 -20.17 23.98 0.32
CA GLY A 768 -19.41 24.93 -0.48
C GLY A 768 -19.64 26.38 -0.06
N THR A 769 -18.89 27.29 -0.66
CA THR A 769 -19.11 28.73 -0.52
C THR A 769 -19.84 29.29 -1.75
N ILE A 770 -20.86 30.11 -1.52
CA ILE A 770 -21.49 30.94 -2.55
C ILE A 770 -20.49 32.05 -2.93
N GLY A 771 -19.85 31.91 -4.10
CA GLY A 771 -18.76 32.79 -4.51
C GLY A 771 -19.23 34.16 -4.93
N CYS A 772 -20.06 34.23 -5.97
CA CYS A 772 -20.72 35.46 -6.39
C CYS A 772 -21.98 35.17 -7.20
N PHE A 773 -22.64 36.23 -7.64
CA PHE A 773 -23.81 36.17 -8.52
C PHE A 773 -23.39 36.64 -9.92
N VAL A 774 -23.70 35.84 -10.94
CA VAL A 774 -23.42 36.13 -12.34
C VAL A 774 -24.71 36.14 -13.15
N GLN A 775 -24.77 36.98 -14.17
CA GLN A 775 -25.86 36.98 -15.14
C GLN A 775 -25.41 36.35 -16.45
N LEU A 776 -26.21 35.44 -17.00
CA LEU A 776 -26.03 34.88 -18.33
C LEU A 776 -27.11 35.41 -19.27
N LYS A 777 -26.71 35.81 -20.47
CA LYS A 777 -27.64 36.18 -21.54
C LYS A 777 -27.94 34.96 -22.39
N THR A 778 -29.18 34.48 -22.39
CA THR A 778 -29.55 33.25 -23.12
C THR A 778 -29.66 33.48 -24.63
N CYS A 779 -29.52 32.40 -25.40
CA CYS A 779 -29.70 32.37 -26.86
C CYS A 779 -31.17 32.28 -27.31
N ASP A 780 -32.14 32.47 -26.40
CA ASP A 780 -33.56 32.38 -26.72
C ASP A 780 -34.01 33.47 -27.72
N PRO A 781 -35.16 33.29 -28.42
CA PRO A 781 -35.69 34.30 -29.35
C PRO A 781 -35.87 35.69 -28.73
N ASP A 782 -36.02 35.78 -27.41
CA ASP A 782 -36.00 37.00 -26.61
C ASP A 782 -34.86 36.90 -25.56
N PRO A 783 -33.63 37.37 -25.89
CA PRO A 783 -32.46 37.21 -25.03
C PRO A 783 -32.63 37.94 -23.69
N THR A 784 -32.86 37.19 -22.61
CA THR A 784 -32.99 37.72 -21.26
C THR A 784 -31.75 37.44 -20.43
N TRP A 785 -31.42 38.37 -19.53
CA TRP A 785 -30.41 38.15 -18.50
C TRP A 785 -31.03 37.36 -17.36
N ARG A 786 -30.42 36.23 -16.99
CA ARG A 786 -30.81 35.42 -15.84
C ARG A 786 -29.66 35.32 -14.86
N THR A 787 -29.97 35.40 -13.56
CA THR A 787 -28.96 35.38 -12.50
C THR A 787 -28.73 33.96 -11.99
N PHE A 788 -27.47 33.62 -11.77
CA PHE A 788 -27.00 32.34 -11.26
C PHE A 788 -25.98 32.56 -10.15
N ILE A 789 -25.85 31.59 -9.25
CA ILE A 789 -24.76 31.54 -8.28
C ILE A 789 -23.55 30.87 -8.94
N LEU A 790 -22.38 31.50 -8.84
CA LEU A 790 -21.09 30.93 -9.21
C LEU A 790 -20.40 30.34 -7.97
N THR A 791 -19.94 29.09 -8.08
CA THR A 791 -19.21 28.36 -7.03
C THR A 791 -18.28 27.30 -7.65
N SER A 792 -17.64 26.45 -6.83
CA SER A 792 -16.78 25.35 -7.29
C SER A 792 -17.59 24.12 -7.71
N TYR A 793 -17.08 23.37 -8.70
CA TYR A 793 -17.63 22.07 -9.07
C TYR A 793 -17.46 21.05 -7.93
N GLN A 794 -16.33 21.09 -7.22
CA GLN A 794 -16.09 20.20 -6.08
C GLN A 794 -17.21 20.26 -5.02
N ALA A 795 -17.76 21.46 -4.76
CA ALA A 795 -18.84 21.65 -3.80
C ALA A 795 -20.19 21.07 -4.23
N VAL A 796 -20.44 20.87 -5.53
CA VAL A 796 -21.72 20.34 -6.04
C VAL A 796 -21.70 18.83 -6.28
N ARG A 797 -20.53 18.17 -6.24
CA ARG A 797 -20.39 16.72 -6.44
C ARG A 797 -21.29 15.87 -5.54
N PRO A 798 -21.49 16.19 -4.24
CA PRO A 798 -22.39 15.43 -3.38
C PRO A 798 -23.85 15.38 -3.86
N ALA A 799 -24.27 16.22 -4.82
CA ALA A 799 -25.62 16.22 -5.36
C ALA A 799 -25.89 15.07 -6.34
N PHE A 800 -24.85 14.42 -6.86
CA PHE A 800 -24.95 13.37 -7.87
C PHE A 800 -24.93 11.96 -7.28
N ASP A 801 -25.59 11.04 -7.97
CA ASP A 801 -25.47 9.62 -7.64
C ASP A 801 -24.08 9.10 -8.02
N GLY A 802 -23.53 8.25 -7.15
CA GLY A 802 -22.16 7.75 -7.26
C GLY A 802 -21.13 8.49 -6.42
N PHE A 803 -21.49 9.57 -5.70
CA PHE A 803 -20.61 10.20 -4.71
C PHE A 803 -20.37 9.26 -3.51
N THR A 804 -19.11 9.00 -3.19
CA THR A 804 -18.69 8.03 -2.16
C THR A 804 -17.82 8.68 -1.08
N VAL A 805 -18.00 8.22 0.15
CA VAL A 805 -17.23 8.64 1.32
C VAL A 805 -16.82 7.39 2.10
N ALA A 806 -15.57 7.32 2.53
CA ALA A 806 -15.01 6.19 3.27
C ALA A 806 -14.52 6.62 4.67
N PRO A 807 -14.53 5.72 5.67
CA PRO A 807 -13.91 5.96 6.98
C PRO A 807 -12.43 6.29 6.84
N ASN A 808 -11.93 7.23 7.64
CA ASN A 808 -10.53 7.60 7.75
C ASN A 808 -10.18 7.86 9.23
N GLY A 809 -9.88 6.79 9.96
CA GLY A 809 -9.79 6.81 11.42
C GLY A 809 -11.14 7.13 12.05
N THR A 810 -11.20 8.17 12.89
CA THR A 810 -12.44 8.69 13.51
C THR A 810 -13.23 9.65 12.61
N ASP A 811 -12.70 10.01 11.44
CA ASP A 811 -13.28 10.96 10.49
C ASP A 811 -13.67 10.27 9.18
N SER A 812 -14.10 11.04 8.18
CA SER A 812 -14.47 10.54 6.85
C SER A 812 -13.76 11.31 5.74
N SER A 813 -13.45 10.65 4.62
CA SER A 813 -12.81 11.27 3.46
C SER A 813 -13.52 10.90 2.16
N VAL A 814 -13.43 11.78 1.16
CA VAL A 814 -13.95 11.53 -0.19
C VAL A 814 -13.25 10.30 -0.78
N ALA A 815 -14.00 9.39 -1.36
CA ALA A 815 -13.49 8.24 -2.08
C ALA A 815 -13.74 8.39 -3.60
N PRO A 816 -13.08 7.59 -4.47
CA PRO A 816 -13.41 7.57 -5.89
C PRO A 816 -14.90 7.23 -6.11
N PRO A 817 -15.58 7.94 -7.02
CA PRO A 817 -16.99 7.71 -7.27
C PRO A 817 -17.23 6.31 -7.84
N ILE A 818 -18.47 5.82 -7.69
CA ILE A 818 -18.87 4.51 -8.24
C ILE A 818 -18.65 4.52 -9.76
N ALA A 819 -17.90 3.54 -10.27
CA ALA A 819 -17.62 3.43 -11.70
C ALA A 819 -18.92 3.40 -12.51
N ASN A 820 -18.95 4.14 -13.63
CA ASN A 820 -20.12 4.28 -14.51
C ASN A 820 -21.37 4.94 -13.89
N SER A 821 -21.26 5.57 -12.73
CA SER A 821 -22.32 6.42 -12.17
C SER A 821 -22.50 7.73 -12.95
N ASP A 822 -23.59 8.44 -12.64
CA ASP A 822 -23.81 9.80 -13.14
C ASP A 822 -22.61 10.70 -12.80
N LEU A 823 -22.14 10.69 -11.54
CA LEU A 823 -20.98 11.49 -11.15
C LEU A 823 -19.72 11.10 -11.94
N TRP A 824 -19.44 9.80 -12.10
CA TRP A 824 -18.30 9.33 -12.90
C TRP A 824 -18.32 9.87 -14.34
N THR A 825 -19.49 9.83 -14.96
CA THR A 825 -19.69 10.34 -16.32
C THR A 825 -19.50 11.85 -16.38
N LEU A 826 -20.01 12.57 -15.39
CA LEU A 826 -19.95 14.03 -15.33
C LEU A 826 -18.56 14.56 -14.99
N ASP A 827 -17.80 13.88 -14.14
CA ASP A 827 -16.39 14.22 -13.88
C ASP A 827 -15.56 14.17 -15.18
N SER A 828 -15.97 13.34 -16.15
CA SER A 828 -15.37 13.25 -17.49
C SER A 828 -15.95 14.24 -18.50
N ALA A 829 -17.27 14.40 -18.56
CA ALA A 829 -17.98 15.10 -19.65
C ALA A 829 -18.41 16.53 -19.30
N GLY A 830 -18.65 16.83 -18.02
CA GLY A 830 -19.24 18.07 -17.50
C GLY A 830 -20.76 18.02 -17.43
N TYR A 831 -21.35 18.99 -16.76
CA TYR A 831 -22.80 19.12 -16.61
C TYR A 831 -23.33 20.29 -17.45
N THR A 832 -24.32 20.04 -18.29
CA THR A 832 -25.00 21.05 -19.11
C THR A 832 -26.52 20.86 -19.03
N PRO A 833 -27.33 21.83 -19.46
CA PRO A 833 -28.79 21.68 -19.50
C PRO A 833 -29.29 20.47 -20.31
N ASN A 834 -28.46 19.93 -21.21
CA ASN A 834 -28.77 18.75 -22.04
C ASN A 834 -28.34 17.42 -21.38
N SER A 835 -27.67 17.46 -20.23
CA SER A 835 -27.23 16.25 -19.52
C SER A 835 -28.42 15.46 -18.99
N SER A 836 -28.37 14.13 -19.09
CA SER A 836 -29.45 13.23 -18.64
C SER A 836 -29.54 13.11 -17.10
N ALA A 837 -28.42 13.33 -16.42
CA ALA A 837 -28.32 13.25 -14.96
C ALA A 837 -29.19 14.33 -14.29
N LYS A 838 -29.85 13.96 -13.19
CA LYS A 838 -30.72 14.86 -12.42
C LYS A 838 -30.19 15.02 -10.99
N PRO A 839 -29.22 15.92 -10.77
CA PRO A 839 -28.68 16.14 -9.43
C PRO A 839 -29.76 16.60 -8.46
N THR A 840 -29.56 16.28 -7.18
CA THR A 840 -30.41 16.82 -6.12
C THR A 840 -30.27 18.34 -6.05
N ALA A 841 -31.34 19.02 -5.65
CA ALA A 841 -31.32 20.47 -5.40
C ALA A 841 -30.34 20.83 -4.27
N PHE A 842 -30.06 22.12 -4.13
CA PHE A 842 -29.21 22.68 -3.07
C PHE A 842 -30.04 23.42 -2.03
N GLU A 843 -29.44 23.62 -0.86
CA GLU A 843 -30.02 24.30 0.30
C GLU A 843 -28.99 25.24 0.96
N SER A 844 -29.49 26.36 1.49
CA SER A 844 -28.74 27.36 2.25
C SER A 844 -29.63 27.95 3.37
N PRO A 845 -29.22 27.90 4.66
CA PRO A 845 -28.02 27.25 5.15
C PRO A 845 -28.05 25.74 4.87
N SER A 846 -26.87 25.14 4.73
CA SER A 846 -26.72 23.69 4.52
C SER A 846 -27.29 22.90 5.70
N ARG A 847 -27.73 21.65 5.45
CA ARG A 847 -28.08 20.73 6.54
C ARG A 847 -26.93 20.45 7.51
N SER A 848 -25.68 20.49 7.04
CA SER A 848 -24.52 20.33 7.93
C SER A 848 -24.49 21.45 8.98
N LYS A 849 -24.62 22.72 8.56
CA LYS A 849 -24.73 23.82 9.53
C LYS A 849 -26.00 23.70 10.37
N HIS A 850 -27.11 23.28 9.79
CA HIS A 850 -28.35 23.09 10.54
C HIS A 850 -28.20 22.07 11.68
N HIS A 851 -27.73 20.86 11.39
CA HIS A 851 -27.52 19.82 12.41
C HIS A 851 -26.52 20.27 13.48
N PHE A 852 -25.44 20.96 13.08
CA PHE A 852 -24.50 21.54 14.04
C PHE A 852 -25.19 22.50 15.00
N ASN A 853 -26.03 23.41 14.50
CA ASN A 853 -26.76 24.37 15.35
C ASN A 853 -27.76 23.67 16.29
N ILE A 854 -28.51 22.68 15.80
CA ILE A 854 -29.46 21.93 16.64
C ILE A 854 -28.70 21.20 17.76
N HIS A 855 -27.58 20.55 17.43
CA HIS A 855 -26.78 19.83 18.42
C HIS A 855 -26.12 20.77 19.44
N ASP A 856 -25.54 21.88 18.99
CA ASP A 856 -24.99 22.93 19.87
C ASP A 856 -26.02 23.41 20.90
N ILE A 857 -27.24 23.70 20.43
CA ILE A 857 -28.31 24.16 21.28
C ILE A 857 -28.72 23.07 22.28
N ASP A 858 -28.86 21.82 21.81
CA ASP A 858 -29.23 20.69 22.67
C ASP A 858 -28.16 20.40 23.75
N ASP A 859 -26.87 20.50 23.41
CA ASP A 859 -25.75 20.37 24.36
C ASP A 859 -25.76 21.50 25.40
N HIS A 860 -25.92 22.75 24.95
CA HIS A 860 -26.04 23.91 25.86
C HIS A 860 -27.23 23.79 26.82
N VAL A 861 -28.39 23.34 26.34
CA VAL A 861 -29.57 23.07 27.18
C VAL A 861 -29.25 21.98 28.20
N ALA A 862 -28.59 20.89 27.79
CA ALA A 862 -28.21 19.80 28.69
C ALA A 862 -27.23 20.25 29.79
N VAL A 863 -26.21 21.04 29.44
CA VAL A 863 -25.23 21.59 30.38
C VAL A 863 -25.91 22.50 31.40
N LEU A 864 -26.74 23.45 30.95
CA LEU A 864 -27.49 24.35 31.84
C LEU A 864 -28.45 23.57 32.75
N THR A 865 -29.09 22.52 32.24
CA THR A 865 -29.99 21.65 33.03
C THR A 865 -29.22 20.93 34.14
N LYS A 866 -28.02 20.43 33.87
CA LYS A 866 -27.14 19.83 34.90
C LYS A 866 -26.73 20.86 35.96
N HIS A 867 -26.40 22.09 35.56
CA HIS A 867 -26.09 23.16 36.52
C HIS A 867 -27.27 23.53 37.40
N ILE A 868 -28.50 23.57 36.85
CA ILE A 868 -29.73 23.76 37.64
C ILE A 868 -29.87 22.66 38.69
N GLN A 869 -29.78 21.38 38.29
CA GLN A 869 -29.88 20.23 39.20
C GLN A 869 -28.82 20.25 40.30
N TYR A 870 -27.62 20.74 39.99
CA TYR A 870 -26.54 20.90 40.96
C TYR A 870 -26.83 22.04 41.96
N LEU A 871 -27.22 23.22 41.46
CA LEU A 871 -27.56 24.38 42.29
C LEU A 871 -28.77 24.12 43.19
N GLU A 872 -29.76 23.37 42.71
CA GLU A 872 -30.94 22.98 43.50
C GLU A 872 -30.57 22.21 44.79
N LYS A 873 -29.46 21.45 44.77
CA LYS A 873 -28.95 20.67 45.91
C LYS A 873 -28.03 21.45 46.86
N LYS A 874 -27.65 22.68 46.52
CA LYS A 874 -26.76 23.52 47.33
C LYS A 874 -27.55 24.66 47.98
N ASP A 875 -27.05 25.15 49.11
CA ASP A 875 -27.58 26.33 49.79
C ASP A 875 -26.55 27.46 49.64
N TRP A 876 -26.84 28.41 48.75
CA TRP A 876 -25.90 29.46 48.34
C TRP A 876 -26.63 30.80 48.12
N PRO A 877 -26.10 31.94 48.57
CA PRO A 877 -26.83 33.22 48.62
C PRO A 877 -27.37 33.74 47.28
N THR A 878 -26.72 33.43 46.16
CA THR A 878 -27.11 33.88 44.81
C THR A 878 -27.85 32.83 43.98
N LYS A 879 -28.24 31.70 44.60
CA LYS A 879 -28.84 30.54 43.91
C LYS A 879 -30.06 30.90 43.07
N GLU A 880 -31.06 31.57 43.65
CA GLU A 880 -32.33 31.81 42.96
C GLU A 880 -32.16 32.72 41.72
N LYS A 881 -31.28 33.72 41.83
CA LYS A 881 -30.93 34.60 40.69
C LYS A 881 -30.28 33.81 39.56
N GLN A 882 -29.34 32.93 39.87
CA GLN A 882 -28.67 32.08 38.87
C GLN A 882 -29.61 31.04 38.26
N LEU A 883 -30.50 30.44 39.07
CA LEU A 883 -31.52 29.50 38.58
C LEU A 883 -32.47 30.20 37.60
N GLN A 884 -32.91 31.41 37.91
CA GLN A 884 -33.77 32.21 37.02
C GLN A 884 -33.04 32.55 35.71
N GLU A 885 -31.77 32.92 35.77
CA GLU A 885 -30.93 33.20 34.59
C GLU A 885 -30.78 31.96 33.70
N PHE A 886 -30.44 30.80 34.28
CA PHE A 886 -30.29 29.55 33.53
C PHE A 886 -31.61 29.06 32.93
N ARG A 887 -32.73 29.17 33.66
CA ARG A 887 -34.07 28.83 33.14
C ARG A 887 -34.47 29.75 31.98
N GLY A 888 -34.21 31.06 32.11
CA GLY A 888 -34.44 32.02 31.03
C GLY A 888 -33.61 31.71 29.78
N ARG A 889 -32.33 31.36 29.96
CA ARG A 889 -31.44 30.97 28.85
C ARG A 889 -31.87 29.66 28.19
N ILE A 890 -32.33 28.66 28.96
CA ILE A 890 -32.90 27.43 28.40
C ILE A 890 -34.16 27.71 27.58
N ALA A 891 -35.04 28.61 28.04
CA ALA A 891 -36.24 28.99 27.29
C ALA A 891 -35.88 29.62 25.94
N ALA A 892 -34.97 30.60 25.95
CA ALA A 892 -34.47 31.25 24.72
C ALA A 892 -33.83 30.25 23.75
N LEU A 893 -32.99 29.33 24.24
CA LEU A 893 -32.38 28.28 23.43
C LEU A 893 -33.42 27.32 22.83
N ARG A 894 -34.46 26.95 23.58
CA ARG A 894 -35.56 26.11 23.08
C ARG A 894 -36.38 26.81 22.00
N ASP A 895 -36.62 28.10 22.17
CA ASP A 895 -37.31 28.92 21.16
C ASP A 895 -36.47 29.02 19.89
N GLU A 896 -35.17 29.29 20.01
CA GLU A 896 -34.22 29.31 18.89
C GLU A 896 -34.20 27.96 18.15
N ARG A 897 -34.09 26.84 18.89
CA ARG A 897 -34.13 25.48 18.33
C ARG A 897 -35.40 25.25 17.51
N LYS A 898 -36.54 25.67 18.07
CA LYS A 898 -37.85 25.53 17.42
C LYS A 898 -37.90 26.36 16.13
N GLN A 899 -37.51 27.62 16.16
CA GLN A 899 -37.47 28.49 14.97
C GLN A 899 -36.61 27.90 13.85
N LYS A 900 -35.40 27.42 14.17
CA LYS A 900 -34.50 26.79 13.18
C LYS A 900 -35.10 25.50 12.61
N THR A 901 -35.79 24.71 13.43
CA THR A 901 -36.48 23.48 12.99
C THR A 901 -37.67 23.81 12.08
N ASP A 902 -38.50 24.79 12.48
CA ASP A 902 -39.66 25.26 11.71
C ASP A 902 -39.24 25.84 10.36
N PHE A 903 -38.08 26.51 10.29
CA PHE A 903 -37.51 27.01 9.03
C PHE A 903 -37.23 25.88 8.04
N PHE A 904 -36.60 24.80 8.48
CA PHE A 904 -36.34 23.61 7.66
C PHE A 904 -37.63 22.85 7.32
N GLY A 905 -38.54 22.72 8.28
CA GLY A 905 -39.84 22.08 8.08
C GLY A 905 -40.73 22.82 7.08
N ALA A 906 -40.61 24.15 6.99
CA ALA A 906 -41.28 24.98 5.99
C ALA A 906 -40.54 25.04 4.63
N ASN A 907 -39.46 24.28 4.47
CA ASN A 907 -38.63 24.25 3.25
C ASN A 907 -38.04 25.62 2.84
N LYS A 908 -37.80 26.52 3.79
CA LYS A 908 -37.28 27.88 3.52
C LYS A 908 -35.78 27.89 3.17
N GLN A 909 -35.07 26.81 3.48
CA GLN A 909 -33.66 26.59 3.15
C GLN A 909 -33.43 26.27 1.67
N ALA A 910 -34.47 25.84 0.93
CA ALA A 910 -34.31 25.45 -0.47
C ALA A 910 -33.68 26.60 -1.28
N LEU A 911 -32.58 26.32 -1.99
CA LEU A 911 -31.83 27.32 -2.72
C LEU A 911 -32.14 27.26 -4.22
N GLY A 912 -31.87 26.12 -4.86
CA GLY A 912 -31.85 26.05 -6.31
C GLY A 912 -31.38 24.71 -6.87
N ARG A 913 -31.18 24.65 -8.19
CA ARG A 913 -30.72 23.45 -8.91
C ARG A 913 -29.48 23.76 -9.73
N LEU A 914 -28.68 22.72 -10.00
CA LEU A 914 -27.52 22.87 -10.87
C LEU A 914 -27.98 23.19 -12.29
N TYR A 915 -27.42 24.24 -12.89
CA TYR A 915 -27.67 24.61 -14.28
C TYR A 915 -26.56 24.10 -15.20
N ALA A 916 -25.31 24.33 -14.81
CA ALA A 916 -24.12 23.92 -15.55
C ALA A 916 -22.96 23.72 -14.59
N ALA A 917 -22.02 22.84 -14.94
CA ALA A 917 -20.76 22.74 -14.24
C ALA A 917 -19.65 22.27 -15.17
N SER A 918 -18.44 22.66 -14.79
CA SER A 918 -17.19 22.16 -15.36
C SER A 918 -17.01 20.65 -15.17
N ARG A 919 -15.79 20.15 -15.38
CA ARG A 919 -15.44 18.74 -15.27
C ARG A 919 -13.98 18.58 -14.88
N PHE A 920 -13.66 17.51 -14.16
CA PHE A 920 -12.30 17.25 -13.70
C PHE A 920 -11.31 17.01 -14.83
N ARG A 921 -11.72 16.50 -16.01
CA ARG A 921 -10.81 16.33 -17.16
C ARG A 921 -10.53 17.62 -17.95
N ARG A 922 -11.27 18.70 -17.73
CA ARG A 922 -11.14 19.91 -18.56
C ARG A 922 -9.97 20.75 -18.10
N ARG A 923 -9.18 21.20 -19.07
CA ARG A 923 -8.03 22.06 -18.85
C ARG A 923 -8.08 23.23 -19.82
N LEU A 924 -7.78 24.42 -19.33
CA LEU A 924 -7.57 25.61 -20.15
C LEU A 924 -6.20 26.18 -19.80
N VAL A 925 -5.30 26.26 -20.78
CA VAL A 925 -3.90 26.69 -20.58
C VAL A 925 -3.18 25.87 -19.48
N GLY A 926 -3.39 24.54 -19.47
CA GLY A 926 -2.81 23.64 -18.45
C GLY A 926 -3.48 23.68 -17.07
N ARG A 927 -4.43 24.60 -16.84
CA ARG A 927 -5.14 24.76 -15.56
C ARG A 927 -6.44 23.98 -15.51
N ARG A 928 -6.77 23.37 -14.38
CA ARG A 928 -8.05 22.71 -14.12
C ARG A 928 -9.15 23.74 -13.99
N MET A 929 -10.27 23.48 -14.65
CA MET A 929 -11.48 24.27 -14.47
C MET A 929 -12.33 23.64 -13.35
N ASP A 930 -12.65 24.42 -12.33
CA ASP A 930 -13.44 23.98 -11.18
C ASP A 930 -14.50 25.03 -10.83
N TRP A 931 -15.55 25.06 -11.65
CA TRP A 931 -16.69 25.97 -11.49
C TRP A 931 -18.02 25.24 -11.67
N ALA A 932 -19.06 25.77 -11.03
CA ALA A 932 -20.45 25.36 -11.14
C ALA A 932 -21.39 26.57 -11.07
N LEU A 933 -22.52 26.46 -11.76
CA LEU A 933 -23.59 27.44 -11.82
C LEU A 933 -24.89 26.86 -11.25
N ILE A 934 -25.44 27.51 -10.24
CA ILE A 934 -26.72 27.12 -9.62
C ILE A 934 -27.78 28.14 -10.00
N GLU A 935 -28.85 27.65 -10.62
CA GLU A 935 -30.09 28.40 -10.84
C GLU A 935 -30.89 28.42 -9.54
N PHE A 936 -31.34 29.60 -9.10
CA PHE A 936 -31.98 29.80 -7.81
C PHE A 936 -33.11 30.83 -7.91
N ASP A 937 -34.06 30.75 -6.98
CA ASP A 937 -35.22 31.65 -6.91
C ASP A 937 -35.41 32.13 -5.46
N ARG A 938 -34.38 32.79 -4.94
CA ARG A 938 -34.40 33.43 -3.62
C ARG A 938 -33.94 34.88 -3.72
N PRO A 939 -34.44 35.77 -2.86
CA PRO A 939 -33.86 37.10 -2.71
C PRO A 939 -32.36 36.97 -2.45
N TRP A 940 -31.57 37.86 -3.06
CA TRP A 940 -30.13 37.85 -2.91
C TRP A 940 -29.57 39.27 -2.89
N HIS A 941 -28.37 39.43 -2.33
CA HIS A 941 -27.59 40.63 -2.57
C HIS A 941 -26.09 40.33 -2.71
N GLY A 942 -25.48 40.95 -3.72
CA GLY A 942 -24.04 40.84 -4.00
C GLY A 942 -23.18 41.91 -3.32
N ARG A 943 -23.58 42.41 -2.14
CA ARG A 943 -22.81 43.42 -1.40
C ARG A 943 -21.64 42.81 -0.66
N LEU A 944 -20.52 43.50 -0.68
CA LEU A 944 -19.32 43.20 0.09
C LEU A 944 -19.51 43.56 1.58
N PRO A 945 -18.75 42.92 2.48
CA PRO A 945 -18.85 43.14 3.92
C PRO A 945 -18.64 44.59 4.32
N GLU A 946 -19.35 45.00 5.36
CA GLU A 946 -19.21 46.35 5.94
C GLU A 946 -17.87 46.50 6.67
N ARG A 947 -17.44 47.75 6.90
CA ARG A 947 -16.14 48.03 7.52
C ARG A 947 -15.98 47.37 8.90
N GLU A 948 -17.04 47.31 9.68
CA GLU A 948 -17.02 46.68 11.02
C GLU A 948 -16.85 45.15 10.94
N GLU A 949 -17.41 44.51 9.91
CA GLU A 949 -17.22 43.09 9.68
C GLU A 949 -15.75 42.80 9.36
N TRP A 950 -15.11 43.59 8.50
CA TRP A 950 -13.67 43.47 8.22
C TRP A 950 -12.79 43.67 9.46
N LYS A 951 -13.11 44.64 10.32
CA LYS A 951 -12.35 44.90 11.56
C LYS A 951 -12.37 43.71 12.51
N SER A 952 -13.48 42.98 12.58
CA SER A 952 -13.57 41.78 13.42
C SER A 952 -12.72 40.60 12.88
N HIS A 953 -12.21 40.73 11.66
CA HIS A 953 -11.49 39.69 10.91
C HIS A 953 -10.01 39.99 10.62
N LEU A 954 -9.57 41.26 10.72
CA LEU A 954 -8.19 41.67 10.42
C LEU A 954 -7.54 42.40 11.59
N SER A 955 -6.29 42.07 11.91
CA SER A 955 -5.59 42.72 13.04
C SER A 955 -5.08 44.14 12.74
N ARG A 956 -5.02 44.52 11.45
CA ARG A 956 -4.62 45.86 11.00
C ARG A 956 -5.59 46.44 9.99
N VAL A 957 -5.97 47.68 10.23
CA VAL A 957 -6.87 48.47 9.36
C VAL A 957 -6.29 48.68 7.97
N SER A 958 -4.96 48.78 7.85
CA SER A 958 -4.26 48.96 6.57
C SER A 958 -4.38 47.77 5.63
N GLU A 959 -4.81 46.61 6.12
CA GLU A 959 -4.96 45.40 5.32
C GLU A 959 -6.36 45.22 4.73
N MET A 960 -7.32 46.09 5.07
CA MET A 960 -8.67 46.08 4.50
C MET A 960 -8.66 46.51 3.02
N PRO A 961 -9.70 46.13 2.24
CA PRO A 961 -9.84 46.63 0.87
C PRO A 961 -10.15 48.13 0.85
N TYR A 962 -9.88 48.78 -0.29
CA TYR A 962 -9.93 50.23 -0.41
C TYR A 962 -11.35 50.71 -0.72
N MET A 963 -12.05 51.22 0.29
CA MET A 963 -13.35 51.89 0.15
C MET A 963 -14.49 51.03 -0.44
N THR A 964 -14.37 49.70 -0.49
CA THR A 964 -15.39 48.79 -1.05
C THR A 964 -16.43 48.28 -0.04
N PHE A 965 -16.48 48.85 1.16
CA PHE A 965 -17.37 48.42 2.24
C PHE A 965 -18.85 48.61 1.86
N GLY A 966 -19.64 47.55 1.90
CA GLY A 966 -21.06 47.59 1.51
C GLY A 966 -21.31 47.80 0.01
N MET A 967 -20.25 47.90 -0.81
CA MET A 967 -20.34 48.08 -2.26
C MET A 967 -20.66 46.77 -2.98
N LYS A 968 -21.08 46.85 -4.25
CA LYS A 968 -21.26 45.67 -5.11
C LYS A 968 -19.89 45.21 -5.63
N LEU A 969 -19.75 43.92 -5.90
CA LEU A 969 -18.66 43.43 -6.74
C LEU A 969 -18.74 44.07 -8.13
N GLU A 970 -17.59 44.41 -8.68
CA GLU A 970 -17.47 44.98 -10.03
C GLU A 970 -16.92 43.94 -11.01
N GLU A 971 -17.09 44.25 -12.30
CA GLU A 971 -16.46 43.49 -13.38
C GLU A 971 -14.94 43.44 -13.21
N GLN A 972 -14.32 42.47 -13.89
CA GLN A 972 -12.87 42.33 -13.86
C GLN A 972 -12.18 43.62 -14.32
N THR A 973 -11.50 44.28 -13.40
CA THR A 973 -10.75 45.52 -13.64
C THR A 973 -9.33 45.23 -14.17
N ARG A 974 -8.74 44.09 -13.78
CA ARG A 974 -7.37 43.69 -14.11
C ARG A 974 -7.25 42.16 -14.19
N SER A 975 -6.51 41.66 -15.18
CA SER A 975 -6.16 40.24 -15.27
C SER A 975 -5.06 39.89 -14.25
N ILE A 976 -5.23 38.78 -13.51
CA ILE A 976 -4.18 38.31 -12.58
C ILE A 976 -2.90 37.96 -13.35
N GLU A 977 -2.99 37.44 -14.57
CA GLU A 977 -1.81 37.13 -15.38
C GLU A 977 -1.10 38.38 -15.90
N ALA A 978 -1.86 39.43 -16.23
CA ALA A 978 -1.24 40.71 -16.54
C ALA A 978 -0.53 41.30 -15.30
N LEU A 979 -1.12 41.13 -14.12
CA LEU A 979 -0.55 41.60 -12.86
C LEU A 979 0.72 40.84 -12.45
N SER A 980 0.77 39.52 -12.68
CA SER A 980 1.98 38.73 -12.46
C SER A 980 3.12 39.15 -13.40
N GLY A 981 2.81 39.57 -14.63
CA GLY A 981 3.79 40.11 -15.59
C GLY A 981 4.30 41.53 -15.25
N LEU A 982 3.54 42.32 -14.48
CA LEU A 982 3.86 43.69 -14.09
C LEU A 982 4.62 43.79 -12.75
N ALA A 983 4.71 42.70 -11.99
CA ALA A 983 5.23 42.65 -10.61
C ALA A 983 6.77 42.66 -10.49
N TRP A 984 7.48 43.25 -11.45
CA TRP A 984 8.91 43.60 -11.31
C TRP A 984 9.10 44.88 -10.46
N SER A 985 8.00 45.56 -10.11
CA SER A 985 7.99 46.61 -9.10
C SER A 985 7.72 45.98 -7.73
N SER A 986 8.42 46.44 -6.70
CA SER A 986 8.37 46.01 -5.28
C SER A 986 7.01 46.14 -4.56
N ARG A 987 5.88 46.03 -5.27
CA ARG A 987 4.52 46.17 -4.74
C ARG A 987 3.81 44.82 -4.74
N THR A 988 3.45 44.35 -3.54
CA THR A 988 2.61 43.17 -3.34
C THR A 988 1.17 43.44 -3.82
N PHE A 989 0.65 42.62 -4.72
CA PHE A 989 -0.74 42.72 -5.17
C PHE A 989 -1.67 42.11 -4.10
N SER A 990 -2.46 42.97 -3.45
CA SER A 990 -3.38 42.57 -2.40
C SER A 990 -4.69 42.07 -2.97
N VAL A 991 -5.16 40.93 -2.47
CA VAL A 991 -6.46 40.37 -2.84
C VAL A 991 -7.29 40.04 -1.60
N TYR A 992 -8.57 39.84 -1.84
CA TYR A 992 -9.58 39.68 -0.81
C TYR A 992 -10.54 38.58 -1.21
N LYS A 993 -11.10 37.88 -0.22
CA LYS A 993 -12.17 36.90 -0.45
C LYS A 993 -13.11 36.85 0.75
N ILE A 994 -14.28 36.26 0.53
CA ILE A 994 -15.27 36.01 1.58
C ILE A 994 -15.59 34.52 1.52
N GLY A 995 -15.13 33.79 2.52
CA GLY A 995 -15.33 32.35 2.64
C GLY A 995 -16.38 31.98 3.67
N THR A 996 -17.06 30.85 3.50
CA THR A 996 -18.07 30.40 4.47
C THR A 996 -17.48 30.03 5.83
N SER A 997 -16.22 29.56 5.86
CA SER A 997 -15.54 29.13 7.08
C SER A 997 -14.62 30.22 7.64
N SER A 998 -13.93 30.97 6.77
CA SER A 998 -13.05 32.05 7.22
C SER A 998 -13.72 33.42 7.38
N GLY A 999 -14.86 33.66 6.70
CA GLY A 999 -15.42 34.99 6.51
C GLY A 999 -14.52 35.87 5.62
N PRO A 1000 -14.55 37.20 5.83
CA PRO A 1000 -13.69 38.14 5.09
C PRO A 1000 -12.21 37.91 5.41
N THR A 1001 -11.39 37.71 4.38
CA THR A 1001 -9.94 37.49 4.51
C THR A 1001 -9.15 38.22 3.43
N ALA A 1002 -7.88 38.51 3.73
CA ALA A 1002 -6.96 39.19 2.83
C ALA A 1002 -5.74 38.32 2.54
N GLY A 1003 -5.29 38.35 1.29
CA GLY A 1003 -4.17 37.58 0.76
C GLY A 1003 -3.27 38.42 -0.15
N SER A 1004 -2.23 37.79 -0.66
CA SER A 1004 -1.29 38.38 -1.62
C SER A 1004 -0.92 37.34 -2.68
N LEU A 1005 -0.82 37.79 -3.93
CA LEU A 1005 -0.47 36.94 -5.07
C LEU A 1005 0.98 36.43 -4.93
N LEU A 1006 1.18 35.13 -5.09
CA LEU A 1006 2.50 34.54 -5.24
C LEU A 1006 2.80 34.40 -6.73
N CYS A 1007 3.88 35.03 -7.19
CA CYS A 1007 4.27 35.03 -8.60
C CYS A 1007 4.94 33.70 -9.02
N THR A 1008 4.38 32.55 -8.62
CA THR A 1008 4.83 31.21 -9.02
C THR A 1008 3.65 30.36 -9.47
N ASN A 1009 3.78 29.77 -10.66
CA ASN A 1009 2.88 28.69 -11.07
C ASN A 1009 3.29 27.43 -10.33
N ASN A 1010 2.38 26.89 -9.52
CA ASN A 1010 2.59 25.62 -8.84
C ASN A 1010 2.01 24.49 -9.69
N LEU A 1011 2.78 23.42 -9.87
CA LEU A 1011 2.28 22.21 -10.52
C LEU A 1011 1.67 21.31 -9.45
N VAL A 1012 0.35 21.12 -9.50
CA VAL A 1012 -0.43 20.48 -8.44
C VAL A 1012 -1.15 19.25 -8.99
N THR A 1013 -1.13 18.16 -8.22
CA THR A 1013 -2.01 17.00 -8.44
C THR A 1013 -3.02 16.96 -7.31
N ILE A 1014 -4.31 16.89 -7.63
CA ILE A 1014 -5.38 16.94 -6.64
C ILE A 1014 -5.87 15.52 -6.35
N LYS A 1015 -5.88 15.11 -5.08
CA LYS A 1015 -6.26 13.74 -4.70
C LYS A 1015 -7.67 13.37 -5.21
N ASP A 1016 -8.59 14.31 -5.14
CA ASP A 1016 -10.00 14.14 -5.52
C ASP A 1016 -10.24 13.83 -7.00
N ASP A 1017 -9.27 14.02 -7.90
CA ASP A 1017 -9.42 13.69 -9.32
C ASP A 1017 -8.46 12.58 -9.80
N GLN A 1018 -7.63 12.00 -8.93
CA GLN A 1018 -6.62 11.00 -9.30
C GLN A 1018 -7.19 9.79 -10.04
N TYR A 1019 -8.40 9.32 -9.71
CA TYR A 1019 -9.04 8.18 -10.39
C TYR A 1019 -9.35 8.45 -11.87
N MET A 1020 -9.29 9.71 -12.31
CA MET A 1020 -9.41 10.09 -13.72
C MET A 1020 -8.07 10.06 -14.48
N ASN A 1021 -6.97 9.72 -13.79
CA ASN A 1021 -5.58 9.83 -14.25
C ASN A 1021 -5.26 11.21 -14.87
N PRO A 1022 -5.53 12.33 -14.18
CA PRO A 1022 -5.35 13.66 -14.74
C PRO A 1022 -3.86 14.01 -14.79
N SER A 1023 -3.47 14.75 -15.83
CA SER A 1023 -2.19 15.46 -15.81
C SER A 1023 -2.20 16.49 -14.68
N PRO A 1024 -1.03 16.76 -14.05
CA PRO A 1024 -0.90 17.83 -13.08
C PRO A 1024 -1.39 19.16 -13.64
N THR A 1025 -1.98 19.99 -12.78
CA THR A 1025 -2.53 21.29 -13.14
C THR A 1025 -1.59 22.41 -12.73
N GLU A 1026 -1.42 23.42 -13.59
CA GLU A 1026 -0.71 24.63 -13.23
C GLU A 1026 -1.65 25.57 -12.48
N GLU A 1027 -1.39 25.88 -11.22
CA GLU A 1027 -2.25 26.72 -10.38
C GLU A 1027 -1.52 27.97 -9.90
N MET A 1028 -2.25 29.09 -9.80
CA MET A 1028 -1.73 30.29 -9.15
C MET A 1028 -1.98 30.19 -7.66
N ALA A 1029 -0.93 30.45 -6.88
CA ALA A 1029 -1.00 30.40 -5.44
C ALA A 1029 -1.15 31.80 -4.83
N PHE A 1030 -1.86 31.87 -3.71
CA PHE A 1030 -2.01 33.06 -2.89
C PHE A 1030 -1.66 32.74 -1.44
N GLU A 1031 -0.90 33.61 -0.78
CA GLU A 1031 -0.63 33.49 0.65
C GLU A 1031 -1.52 34.44 1.47
N PRO A 1032 -1.84 34.09 2.72
CA PRO A 1032 -2.51 35.01 3.63
C PRO A 1032 -1.56 36.14 4.03
N LYS A 1033 -2.10 37.35 4.21
CA LYS A 1033 -1.31 38.47 4.73
C LYS A 1033 -0.84 38.23 6.16
N ARG A 1034 0.36 38.72 6.51
CA ARG A 1034 1.02 38.51 7.83
C ARG A 1034 0.19 38.96 9.05
N TYR A 1035 -0.80 39.82 8.85
CA TYR A 1035 -1.59 40.44 9.93
C TYR A 1035 -3.06 39.99 9.96
N THR A 1036 -3.40 38.82 9.40
CA THR A 1036 -4.69 38.17 9.68
C THR A 1036 -4.70 37.62 11.12
N TYR A 1037 -5.82 37.69 11.86
CA TYR A 1037 -5.87 37.24 13.26
C TYR A 1037 -5.43 35.76 13.40
N ALA A 1038 -4.65 35.48 14.45
CA ALA A 1038 -3.87 34.26 14.67
C ALA A 1038 -4.66 32.99 15.07
N SER A 1039 -5.85 32.77 14.51
CA SER A 1039 -6.63 31.56 14.78
C SER A 1039 -7.23 31.02 13.49
N GLU A 1040 -6.62 30.00 12.88
CA GLU A 1040 -7.16 29.08 11.83
C GLU A 1040 -7.98 29.65 10.64
N ARG A 1041 -8.12 30.97 10.51
CA ARG A 1041 -9.08 31.68 9.65
C ARG A 1041 -8.37 32.49 8.56
N GLY A 1042 -7.29 31.93 8.03
CA GLY A 1042 -6.52 32.59 6.97
C GLY A 1042 -7.23 32.59 5.63
N PHE A 1043 -6.63 33.29 4.67
CA PHE A 1043 -7.03 33.29 3.25
C PHE A 1043 -7.10 31.89 2.61
N CYS A 1044 -6.60 30.85 3.27
CA CYS A 1044 -6.53 29.50 2.72
C CYS A 1044 -7.32 28.49 3.57
N ALA A 1045 -8.30 28.95 4.37
CA ALA A 1045 -9.06 28.07 5.27
C ALA A 1045 -9.84 26.97 4.52
N SER A 1046 -9.98 25.82 5.17
CA SER A 1046 -10.76 24.69 4.66
C SER A 1046 -12.25 25.03 4.59
N GLY A 1047 -12.94 24.53 3.55
CA GLY A 1047 -14.37 24.80 3.32
C GLY A 1047 -14.67 26.04 2.48
N ASP A 1048 -13.67 26.84 2.14
CA ASP A 1048 -13.85 28.07 1.36
C ASP A 1048 -13.76 27.87 -0.17
N SER A 1049 -13.67 26.63 -0.66
CA SER A 1049 -13.71 26.34 -2.10
C SER A 1049 -14.97 26.92 -2.76
N GLY A 1050 -14.79 27.58 -3.90
CA GLY A 1050 -15.82 28.35 -4.59
C GLY A 1050 -15.92 29.81 -4.16
N SER A 1051 -15.13 30.28 -3.19
CA SER A 1051 -15.04 31.71 -2.87
C SER A 1051 -14.52 32.50 -4.08
N VAL A 1052 -15.15 33.62 -4.39
CA VAL A 1052 -14.59 34.60 -5.34
C VAL A 1052 -13.47 35.37 -4.66
N VAL A 1053 -12.40 35.60 -5.43
CA VAL A 1053 -11.28 36.46 -5.06
C VAL A 1053 -11.41 37.77 -5.86
N PHE A 1054 -11.22 38.90 -5.19
CA PHE A 1054 -11.33 40.24 -5.76
C PHE A 1054 -10.16 41.14 -5.33
N ASP A 1055 -9.94 42.22 -6.09
CA ASP A 1055 -8.88 43.20 -5.82
C ASP A 1055 -9.28 44.28 -4.81
N GLU A 1056 -8.38 45.23 -4.54
CA GLU A 1056 -8.63 46.32 -3.58
C GLU A 1056 -9.80 47.25 -3.98
N LEU A 1057 -10.21 47.24 -5.26
CA LEU A 1057 -11.29 48.06 -5.82
C LEU A 1057 -12.60 47.28 -5.96
N GLY A 1058 -12.63 45.99 -5.62
CA GLY A 1058 -13.83 45.16 -5.70
C GLY A 1058 -14.03 44.47 -7.05
N GLY A 1059 -13.06 44.59 -7.97
CA GLY A 1059 -13.07 43.87 -9.24
C GLY A 1059 -12.75 42.40 -9.03
N ILE A 1060 -13.58 41.52 -9.58
CA ILE A 1060 -13.34 40.06 -9.51
C ILE A 1060 -12.05 39.70 -10.25
N VAL A 1061 -11.24 38.83 -9.64
CA VAL A 1061 -9.95 38.41 -10.21
C VAL A 1061 -9.87 36.89 -10.40
N GLY A 1062 -10.51 36.09 -9.53
CA GLY A 1062 -10.46 34.64 -9.66
C GLY A 1062 -11.45 33.88 -8.79
N LEU A 1063 -11.46 32.56 -8.97
CA LEU A 1063 -12.28 31.61 -8.21
C LEU A 1063 -11.36 30.65 -7.44
N MET A 1064 -11.53 30.56 -6.13
CA MET A 1064 -10.72 29.68 -5.27
C MET A 1064 -11.13 28.22 -5.44
N ILE A 1065 -10.17 27.35 -5.72
CA ILE A 1065 -10.40 25.90 -5.91
C ILE A 1065 -10.07 25.10 -4.65
N GLY A 1066 -9.09 25.54 -3.87
CA GLY A 1066 -8.65 24.84 -2.66
C GLY A 1066 -7.34 25.42 -2.11
N GLY A 1067 -6.64 24.66 -1.27
CA GLY A 1067 -5.38 25.12 -0.69
C GLY A 1067 -4.50 24.00 -0.12
N HIS A 1068 -3.26 24.38 0.20
CA HIS A 1068 -2.21 23.54 0.78
C HIS A 1068 -1.58 24.25 1.97
N ARG A 1069 -1.22 23.55 3.04
CA ARG A 1069 -0.48 24.16 4.16
C ARG A 1069 0.80 23.39 4.43
N ASN A 1070 1.93 24.10 4.47
CA ASN A 1070 3.20 23.50 4.86
C ASN A 1070 3.17 23.13 6.34
N ASN A 1071 3.82 22.04 6.71
CA ASN A 1071 3.88 21.56 8.09
C ASN A 1071 4.54 22.60 8.99
N ASN A 1072 3.93 22.81 10.17
CA ASN A 1072 4.36 23.78 11.17
C ASN A 1072 4.50 25.23 10.67
N SER A 1073 3.85 25.58 9.54
CA SER A 1073 3.94 26.92 8.99
C SER A 1073 3.37 27.98 9.93
N TYR A 1074 4.08 29.12 10.00
CA TYR A 1074 3.62 30.30 10.74
C TYR A 1074 2.31 30.88 10.20
N ASN A 1075 2.05 30.69 8.91
CA ASN A 1075 0.87 31.17 8.20
C ASN A 1075 -0.08 30.00 7.85
N HIS A 1076 -1.22 30.29 7.23
CA HIS A 1076 -2.26 29.29 6.92
C HIS A 1076 -2.09 28.57 5.58
N GLY A 1077 -0.89 28.59 4.97
CA GLY A 1077 -0.66 27.90 3.69
C GLY A 1077 -0.97 28.76 2.47
N TYR A 1078 -1.18 28.09 1.34
CA TYR A 1078 -1.46 28.62 0.02
C TYR A 1078 -2.88 28.31 -0.44
N GLY A 1079 -3.54 29.27 -1.06
CA GLY A 1079 -4.82 29.10 -1.75
C GLY A 1079 -4.59 29.06 -3.26
N TYR A 1080 -5.13 28.07 -3.93
CA TYR A 1080 -5.11 27.96 -5.39
C TYR A 1080 -6.32 28.66 -5.98
N VAL A 1081 -6.09 29.53 -6.97
CA VAL A 1081 -7.13 30.36 -7.57
C VAL A 1081 -7.03 30.29 -9.09
N THR A 1082 -8.15 29.97 -9.73
CA THR A 1082 -8.28 30.02 -11.19
C THR A 1082 -8.64 31.45 -11.62
N PRO A 1083 -7.93 32.05 -12.59
CA PRO A 1083 -8.29 33.37 -13.13
C PRO A 1083 -9.73 33.42 -13.62
N ILE A 1084 -10.43 34.50 -13.30
CA ILE A 1084 -11.86 34.61 -13.58
C ILE A 1084 -12.17 34.70 -15.08
N GLU A 1085 -11.25 35.27 -15.87
CA GLU A 1085 -11.33 35.33 -17.34
C GLU A 1085 -11.38 33.93 -17.95
N TYR A 1086 -10.65 32.97 -17.37
CA TYR A 1086 -10.64 31.59 -17.82
C TYR A 1086 -11.90 30.85 -17.39
N VAL A 1087 -12.41 31.10 -16.18
CA VAL A 1087 -13.71 30.59 -15.74
C VAL A 1087 -14.82 31.07 -16.67
N PHE A 1088 -14.91 32.36 -16.96
CA PHE A 1088 -15.94 32.93 -17.82
C PHE A 1088 -15.84 32.46 -19.26
N LYS A 1089 -14.62 32.39 -19.80
CA LYS A 1089 -14.39 31.80 -21.12
C LYS A 1089 -14.83 30.34 -21.16
N ASP A 1090 -14.51 29.56 -20.13
CA ASP A 1090 -14.86 28.15 -20.06
C ASP A 1090 -16.38 27.93 -19.97
N ILE A 1091 -17.08 28.76 -19.21
CA ILE A 1091 -18.55 28.78 -19.15
C ILE A 1091 -19.13 29.02 -20.55
N LYS A 1092 -18.67 30.07 -21.26
CA LYS A 1092 -19.13 30.39 -22.62
C LYS A 1092 -18.85 29.25 -23.60
N ASP A 1093 -17.66 28.64 -23.51
CA ASP A 1093 -17.26 27.53 -24.39
C ASP A 1093 -18.08 26.26 -24.13
N LEU A 1094 -18.35 25.92 -22.86
CA LEU A 1094 -19.12 24.74 -22.49
C LEU A 1094 -20.62 24.90 -22.83
N LEU A 1095 -21.15 26.12 -22.68
CA LEU A 1095 -22.54 26.47 -22.96
C LEU A 1095 -22.74 27.10 -24.33
N LYS A 1096 -21.82 26.85 -25.26
CA LYS A 1096 -21.89 27.38 -26.62
C LYS A 1096 -23.21 26.97 -27.28
N GLY A 1097 -23.98 27.96 -27.71
CA GLY A 1097 -25.32 27.78 -28.28
C GLY A 1097 -26.47 27.98 -27.28
N HIS A 1098 -26.20 28.04 -25.97
CA HIS A 1098 -27.18 28.37 -24.93
C HIS A 1098 -26.94 29.77 -24.31
N VAL A 1099 -25.69 30.22 -24.28
CA VAL A 1099 -25.29 31.51 -23.68
C VAL A 1099 -24.57 32.38 -24.71
N LEU A 1100 -24.99 33.65 -24.82
CA LEU A 1100 -24.38 34.69 -25.65
C LEU A 1100 -23.32 35.48 -24.88
N ASP A 1101 -23.59 35.78 -23.61
CA ASP A 1101 -22.72 36.62 -22.79
C ASP A 1101 -22.84 36.32 -21.29
N ILE A 1102 -21.83 36.73 -20.52
CA ILE A 1102 -21.75 36.59 -19.06
C ILE A 1102 -21.24 37.88 -18.45
N ARG A 1103 -21.79 38.25 -17.29
CA ARG A 1103 -21.34 39.39 -16.48
C ARG A 1103 -21.59 39.16 -15.00
N ILE A 1104 -20.98 39.97 -14.13
CA ILE A 1104 -21.37 40.07 -12.73
C ILE A 1104 -22.80 40.60 -12.62
N ALA A 1105 -23.58 40.01 -11.72
CA ALA A 1105 -25.00 40.33 -11.63
C ALA A 1105 -25.23 41.76 -11.12
N GLU A 1106 -25.97 42.53 -11.91
CA GLU A 1106 -26.46 43.85 -11.52
C GLU A 1106 -27.82 43.68 -10.82
N LEU A 1107 -27.90 44.08 -9.54
CA LEU A 1107 -29.15 44.30 -8.80
C LEU A 1107 -29.92 45.50 -9.34
#